data_AF-A0A0W8G7Q0-F1
#
_entry.id   AF-A0A0W8G7Q0-F1
#
_cell.length_a   1.000
_cell.length_b   1.000
_cell.length_c   1.000
_cell.angle_alpha   90.00
_cell.angle_beta   90.00
_cell.angle_gamma   90.00
#
_symmetry.space_group_name_H-M   'P 1'
#
loop_
_entity.id
_entity.type
_entity.pdbx_description
1 polymer ?
#
loop_
_entity_poly.entity_id
_entity_poly.type
_entity_poly.pdbx_seq_one_letter_code
_entity_poly.pdbx_strand_id
1 'polypeptide(L)'
;MKNAVATGLPPRANAQDREEVLGFIDNGETFLGDTAKTATRTAALDRQYLLVTTEALLSAFSPLLTHRASSAGGGFSTASVTVESIAASQTGRDLAEKIRNYIKDSYANHGTRFVVLGGDADGPQADQAVPTRGCAVTMNGETESYIPADSYYACLDGTWDGNANNVFGESTDGVDGGDIDWLAEVAVGRIPADTLAEAQTAIGKIIAFETTANPFKALLAGEKMDNNATPTWGGDRMDYLYEAMNGMPRDTLYDRDLAPDTWTASTLQSMLSGNAYNMVFHLGHANVTYSMRLMNSNLDALANSKNFLVYTQGCYSSSFDGRMIGGSYSAMDSMGEEFLVRNSHGAFATLGNSRYGWYNPGTYVAGCSNLVHRKFVDAVFQSNTRRLGLANNASKATLSYTESVYRWISFAVNLMGDPATPLNLDCSDTSIVMSLITPTAPFRARQATPTLIQARVGTGCGDALPGATVRASFTTGDAPVTLYDDGAHQDGVAGDGLYGGTWTPVSQTESASLTVTAAKAGYLTATQGIAGTVIGSSLYVMSSGTYSWVGDASATTLFTNAQGYSSQVDLGFAFPFFGQQYTSMHVYSSGAISFTTGGGNGYNTVIPSATPPNALVAVYWDDLAEETALGSRVSWQRLGTSPDSRVVVTWRNVRHAYESVTTAPATFQVILSERTGEITMQYANVTFGSSSFSNGASATVGIENADGSDGVQFSALTPSLHAKQAIVFSPKTGGALVPIMMQLLLQ
;
A
#
# COMPACT_ATOMS: atom_id res chain seq x y z
N MET A 1 -13.92 -2.80 30.30
CA MET A 1 -13.58 -2.76 31.73
C MET A 1 -13.63 -4.18 32.31
N LYS A 2 -12.50 -4.88 32.30
CA LYS A 2 -12.14 -6.03 33.13
C LYS A 2 -10.67 -5.82 33.47
N ASN A 3 -10.26 -6.13 34.70
CA ASN A 3 -8.92 -5.89 35.31
C ASN A 3 -8.86 -4.66 36.24
N ALA A 4 -9.84 -4.53 37.13
CA ALA A 4 -9.71 -3.69 38.31
C ALA A 4 -9.90 -4.57 39.56
N VAL A 5 -8.90 -5.40 39.91
CA VAL A 5 -8.70 -5.90 41.28
C VAL A 5 -7.22 -6.22 41.49
N ALA A 6 -6.65 -5.61 42.55
CA ALA A 6 -5.37 -5.90 43.23
C ALA A 6 -4.04 -5.46 42.57
N THR A 7 -3.86 -4.16 42.33
CA THR A 7 -2.50 -3.58 42.21
C THR A 7 -1.88 -3.50 43.60
N GLY A 8 -0.90 -4.35 43.88
CA GLY A 8 -0.12 -4.30 45.13
C GLY A 8 0.91 -3.15 45.12
N LEU A 9 1.19 -2.59 43.93
CA LEU A 9 2.02 -1.41 43.78
C LEU A 9 1.14 -0.14 43.81
N PRO A 10 1.47 0.85 44.65
CA PRO A 10 0.73 2.11 44.66
C PRO A 10 1.00 2.87 43.35
N PRO A 11 -0.01 3.52 42.73
CA PRO A 11 0.27 4.57 41.74
C PRO A 11 1.22 5.57 42.38
N ARG A 12 2.18 6.13 41.61
CA ARG A 12 3.31 6.91 42.17
C ARG A 12 2.87 8.25 42.80
N ALA A 13 1.55 8.47 42.92
CA ALA A 13 0.89 9.61 43.54
C ALA A 13 1.41 10.96 43.06
N ASN A 14 1.82 11.05 41.78
CA ASN A 14 2.29 12.27 41.14
C ASN A 14 1.25 12.78 40.11
N ALA A 15 1.37 14.05 39.71
CA ALA A 15 0.40 14.71 38.84
C ALA A 15 0.27 14.05 37.45
N GLN A 16 1.35 13.46 36.93
CA GLN A 16 1.39 12.84 35.61
C GLN A 16 0.67 11.47 35.60
N ASP A 17 0.87 10.64 36.62
CA ASP A 17 0.12 9.38 36.78
C ASP A 17 -1.37 9.64 36.93
N ARG A 18 -1.72 10.75 37.60
CA ARG A 18 -3.11 11.18 37.75
C ARG A 18 -3.71 11.58 36.41
N GLU A 19 -2.98 12.29 35.55
CA GLU A 19 -3.42 12.61 34.19
C GLU A 19 -3.51 11.36 33.30
N GLU A 20 -2.54 10.44 33.38
CA GLU A 20 -2.55 9.16 32.66
C GLU A 20 -3.79 8.33 33.05
N VAL A 21 -4.07 8.17 34.35
CA VAL A 21 -5.26 7.45 34.84
C VAL A 21 -6.57 8.15 34.44
N LEU A 22 -6.62 9.49 34.49
CA LEU A 22 -7.80 10.26 34.06
C LEU A 22 -8.08 10.08 32.56
N GLY A 23 -7.04 9.87 31.75
CA GLY A 23 -7.17 9.56 30.32
C GLY A 23 -7.76 8.19 30.00
N PHE A 24 -7.76 7.25 30.95
CA PHE A 24 -8.33 5.90 30.79
C PHE A 24 -9.79 5.78 31.28
N ILE A 25 -10.37 6.82 31.89
CA ILE A 25 -11.72 6.79 32.48
C ILE A 25 -12.69 7.61 31.61
N ASP A 26 -13.69 6.95 31.03
CA ASP A 26 -14.84 7.64 30.43
C ASP A 26 -15.58 8.41 31.54
N ASN A 27 -15.55 9.75 31.47
CA ASN A 27 -15.99 10.71 32.51
C ASN A 27 -15.03 10.94 33.69
N GLY A 28 -13.72 11.05 33.45
CA GLY A 28 -12.71 11.37 34.48
C GLY A 28 -13.00 12.63 35.32
N GLU A 29 -13.75 13.60 34.76
CA GLU A 29 -14.24 14.80 35.46
C GLU A 29 -15.07 14.46 36.72
N THR A 30 -15.85 13.37 36.69
CA THR A 30 -16.69 12.89 37.81
C THR A 30 -15.91 12.16 38.91
N PHE A 31 -14.69 11.68 38.63
CA PHE A 31 -13.82 11.00 39.61
C PHE A 31 -13.23 11.99 40.64
N LEU A 32 -13.30 13.29 40.37
CA LEU A 32 -12.82 14.37 41.23
C LEU A 32 -13.66 14.55 42.52
N GLY A 33 -14.83 13.90 42.61
CA GLY A 33 -15.76 14.06 43.71
C GLY A 33 -15.42 13.33 45.01
N ASP A 34 -14.66 12.22 44.98
CA ASP A 34 -14.72 11.28 46.13
C ASP A 34 -13.41 10.61 46.61
N THR A 35 -12.22 11.17 46.34
CA THR A 35 -11.04 10.79 47.14
C THR A 35 -10.09 11.96 47.38
N ALA A 36 -10.32 12.68 48.48
CA ALA A 36 -9.30 13.46 49.14
C ALA A 36 -8.62 12.61 50.23
N LYS A 37 -7.27 12.63 50.23
CA LYS A 37 -6.34 12.23 51.30
C LYS A 37 -6.04 10.72 51.48
N THR A 38 -4.91 10.28 50.90
CA THR A 38 -3.95 9.42 51.62
C THR A 38 -2.54 9.53 51.02
N ALA A 39 -1.59 9.99 51.85
CA ALA A 39 -0.13 10.00 51.70
C ALA A 39 0.50 10.37 50.34
N THR A 40 0.90 11.64 50.17
CA THR A 40 1.87 12.05 49.16
C THR A 40 3.23 11.40 49.48
N ARG A 41 3.54 10.27 48.84
CA ARG A 41 4.88 9.70 48.88
C ARG A 41 5.70 10.44 47.83
N THR A 42 6.62 11.31 48.26
CA THR A 42 7.52 12.00 47.34
C THR A 42 8.56 10.99 46.86
N ALA A 43 8.36 10.41 45.67
CA ALA A 43 9.44 9.68 45.00
C ALA A 43 10.62 10.63 44.75
N ALA A 44 11.85 10.14 44.90
CA ALA A 44 13.06 10.98 44.76
C ALA A 44 13.27 11.51 43.32
N LEU A 45 12.64 10.88 42.32
CA LEU A 45 12.77 11.19 40.88
C LEU A 45 14.24 11.24 40.41
N ASP A 46 15.14 10.51 41.07
CA ASP A 46 16.58 10.52 40.86
C ASP A 46 17.07 9.44 39.87
N ARG A 47 16.15 8.62 39.33
CA ARG A 47 16.44 7.59 38.32
C ARG A 47 15.24 7.22 37.46
N GLN A 48 14.74 8.19 36.71
CA GLN A 48 13.70 7.98 35.69
C GLN A 48 14.15 7.03 34.58
N TYR A 49 15.45 7.01 34.27
CA TYR A 49 16.07 6.09 33.33
C TYR A 49 17.10 5.22 34.05
N LEU A 50 16.85 3.91 34.10
CA LEU A 50 17.67 2.94 34.81
C LEU A 50 18.39 2.00 33.84
N LEU A 51 19.70 1.91 33.95
CA LEU A 51 20.51 0.87 33.32
C LEU A 51 20.74 -0.28 34.31
N VAL A 52 20.42 -1.50 33.91
CA VAL A 52 20.83 -2.75 34.57
C VAL A 52 21.81 -3.46 33.64
N THR A 53 23.06 -3.65 34.04
CA THR A 53 24.12 -4.23 33.19
C THR A 53 25.12 -5.04 34.02
N THR A 54 26.12 -5.66 33.41
CA THR A 54 27.22 -6.30 34.14
C THR A 54 28.30 -5.29 34.50
N GLU A 55 29.14 -5.60 35.50
CA GLU A 55 30.33 -4.80 35.79
C GLU A 55 31.24 -4.67 34.56
N ALA A 56 31.35 -5.75 33.77
CA ALA A 56 32.18 -5.79 32.57
C ALA A 56 31.71 -4.82 31.48
N LEU A 57 30.39 -4.64 31.31
CA LEU A 57 29.82 -3.80 30.26
C LEU A 57 29.54 -2.36 30.69
N LEU A 58 29.46 -2.09 32.01
CA LEU A 58 29.04 -0.81 32.56
C LEU A 58 29.69 0.42 31.91
N SER A 59 31.00 0.35 31.65
CA SER A 59 31.73 1.49 31.07
C SER A 59 31.26 1.89 29.67
N ALA A 60 30.81 0.93 28.84
CA ALA A 60 30.30 1.17 27.50
C ALA A 60 29.01 2.00 27.47
N PHE A 61 28.22 1.98 28.56
CA PHE A 61 26.93 2.65 28.62
C PHE A 61 27.00 4.12 29.07
N SER A 62 28.17 4.61 29.47
CA SER A 62 28.36 6.01 29.90
C SER A 62 27.86 7.05 28.85
N PRO A 63 28.11 6.87 27.54
CA PRO A 63 27.58 7.78 26.52
C PRO A 63 26.05 7.78 26.45
N LEU A 64 25.40 6.62 26.59
CA LEU A 64 23.95 6.51 26.57
C LEU A 64 23.31 7.24 27.76
N LEU A 65 23.84 7.00 28.97
CA LEU A 65 23.36 7.67 30.19
C LEU A 65 23.56 9.19 30.11
N THR A 66 24.69 9.63 29.55
CA THR A 66 24.96 11.07 29.34
C THR A 66 23.98 11.67 28.34
N HIS A 67 23.73 10.99 27.22
CA HIS A 67 22.77 11.43 26.21
C HIS A 67 21.36 11.55 26.81
N ARG A 68 20.89 10.53 27.54
CA ARG A 68 19.57 10.50 28.19
C ARG A 68 19.39 11.59 29.25
N ALA A 69 20.46 11.95 29.95
CA ALA A 69 20.47 13.08 30.88
C ALA A 69 20.44 14.45 30.19
N SER A 70 20.88 14.54 28.93
CA SER A 70 20.84 15.77 28.15
C SER A 70 19.43 16.10 27.68
N SER A 71 19.18 17.38 27.37
CA SER A 71 17.90 17.81 26.78
C SER A 71 17.57 17.10 25.46
N ALA A 72 18.60 16.80 24.65
CA ALA A 72 18.44 16.10 23.38
C ALA A 72 18.00 14.63 23.57
N GLY A 73 18.46 13.96 24.63
CA GLY A 73 18.08 12.58 24.93
C GLY A 73 16.88 12.43 25.87
N GLY A 74 16.24 13.53 26.27
CA GLY A 74 14.98 13.54 27.03
C GLY A 74 15.06 14.20 28.41
N GLY A 75 16.26 14.55 28.89
CA GLY A 75 16.45 15.28 30.16
C GLY A 75 16.12 14.45 31.40
N PHE A 76 16.29 13.13 31.34
CA PHE A 76 15.95 12.22 32.43
C PHE A 76 16.99 12.24 33.55
N SER A 77 16.57 11.99 34.79
CA SER A 77 17.51 11.53 35.80
C SER A 77 17.94 10.09 35.49
N THR A 78 19.24 9.88 35.34
CA THR A 78 19.81 8.59 34.93
C THR A 78 20.56 7.91 36.08
N ALA A 79 20.43 6.59 36.18
CA ALA A 79 21.21 5.79 37.10
C ALA A 79 21.58 4.44 36.47
N SER A 80 22.65 3.84 36.98
CA SER A 80 23.06 2.48 36.63
C SER A 80 23.14 1.61 37.87
N VAL A 81 22.99 0.30 37.67
CA VAL A 81 23.22 -0.74 38.66
C VAL A 81 23.76 -1.97 37.95
N THR A 82 24.64 -2.71 38.64
CA THR A 82 25.21 -3.94 38.10
C THR A 82 24.44 -5.17 38.56
N VAL A 83 24.38 -6.21 37.73
CA VAL A 83 23.73 -7.49 38.10
C VAL A 83 24.40 -8.13 39.31
N GLU A 84 25.71 -7.95 39.46
CA GLU A 84 26.51 -8.39 40.60
C GLU A 84 26.09 -7.68 41.89
N SER A 85 25.87 -6.36 41.83
CA SER A 85 25.34 -5.57 42.93
C SER A 85 23.92 -5.99 43.32
N ILE A 86 23.06 -6.25 42.34
CA ILE A 86 21.70 -6.74 42.57
C ILE A 86 21.74 -8.14 43.20
N ALA A 87 22.58 -9.05 42.68
CA ALA A 87 22.72 -10.40 43.18
C ALA A 87 23.08 -10.43 44.67
N ALA A 88 23.95 -9.50 45.09
CA ALA A 88 24.44 -9.36 46.46
C ALA A 88 23.45 -8.64 47.40
N SER A 89 22.63 -7.71 46.90
CA SER A 89 21.82 -6.82 47.74
C SER A 89 20.32 -7.10 47.75
N GLN A 90 19.78 -7.69 46.69
CA GLN A 90 18.34 -7.91 46.53
C GLN A 90 17.91 -9.31 46.93
N THR A 91 16.71 -9.40 47.51
CA THR A 91 16.05 -10.68 47.79
C THR A 91 15.26 -11.15 46.58
N GLY A 92 15.24 -12.47 46.36
CA GLY A 92 14.53 -13.13 45.26
C GLY A 92 15.04 -14.56 45.10
N ARG A 93 14.26 -15.43 44.47
CA ARG A 93 14.60 -16.85 44.29
C ARG A 93 15.83 -17.07 43.42
N ASP A 94 15.99 -16.21 42.41
CA ASP A 94 17.04 -16.24 41.41
C ASP A 94 17.39 -14.80 40.97
N LEU A 95 18.38 -14.65 40.09
CA LEU A 95 18.84 -13.34 39.66
C LEU A 95 17.77 -12.55 38.89
N ALA A 96 16.95 -13.21 38.07
CA ALA A 96 15.88 -12.54 37.35
C ALA A 96 14.81 -11.98 38.30
N GLU A 97 14.38 -12.71 39.34
CA GLU A 97 13.46 -12.17 40.34
C GLU A 97 14.11 -11.03 41.16
N LYS A 98 15.39 -11.14 41.48
CA LYS A 98 16.14 -10.06 42.15
C LYS A 98 16.19 -8.77 41.31
N ILE A 99 16.41 -8.88 40.00
CA ILE A 99 16.38 -7.74 39.07
C ILE A 99 14.97 -7.14 39.02
N ARG A 100 13.92 -7.96 38.87
CA ARG A 100 12.53 -7.48 38.89
C ARG A 100 12.21 -6.75 40.20
N ASN A 101 12.63 -7.27 41.35
CA ASN A 101 12.42 -6.63 42.64
C ASN A 101 13.15 -5.28 42.78
N TYR A 102 14.37 -5.17 42.23
CA TYR A 102 15.08 -3.89 42.16
C TYR A 102 14.32 -2.85 41.32
N ILE A 103 13.75 -3.28 40.19
CA ILE A 103 12.95 -2.42 39.31
C ILE A 103 11.65 -2.00 40.01
N LYS A 104 10.98 -2.90 40.75
CA LYS A 104 9.81 -2.57 41.58
C LYS A 104 10.11 -1.47 42.59
N ASP A 105 11.23 -1.60 43.32
CA ASP A 105 11.67 -0.59 44.27
C ASP A 105 11.99 0.75 43.58
N SER A 106 12.73 0.69 42.47
CA SER A 106 13.10 1.87 41.68
C SER A 106 11.90 2.59 41.07
N TYR A 107 10.90 1.86 40.59
CA TYR A 107 9.62 2.41 40.15
C TYR A 107 8.88 3.11 41.29
N ALA A 108 8.71 2.41 42.42
CA ALA A 108 7.90 2.87 43.54
C ALA A 108 8.51 4.06 44.28
N ASN A 109 9.84 4.11 44.40
CA ASN A 109 10.53 5.05 45.28
C ASN A 109 11.38 6.09 44.54
N HIS A 110 11.75 5.82 43.29
CA HIS A 110 12.74 6.62 42.56
C HIS A 110 12.30 7.13 41.19
N GLY A 111 11.06 6.81 40.79
CA GLY A 111 10.44 7.37 39.60
C GLY A 111 10.88 6.72 38.28
N THR A 112 11.46 5.53 38.30
CA THR A 112 11.84 4.81 37.08
C THR A 112 10.67 4.66 36.10
N ARG A 113 10.96 4.94 34.82
CA ARG A 113 10.04 4.88 33.67
C ARG A 113 10.60 4.01 32.54
N PHE A 114 11.92 4.09 32.35
CA PHE A 114 12.64 3.39 31.30
C PHE A 114 13.72 2.53 31.93
N VAL A 115 13.81 1.27 31.50
CA VAL A 115 14.83 0.34 31.93
C VAL A 115 15.55 -0.23 30.72
N VAL A 116 16.87 -0.04 30.65
CA VAL A 116 17.73 -0.74 29.69
C VAL A 116 18.40 -1.91 30.37
N LEU A 117 18.25 -3.09 29.78
CA LEU A 117 19.01 -4.29 30.10
C LEU A 117 20.24 -4.32 29.20
N GLY A 118 21.41 -3.98 29.74
CA GLY A 118 22.67 -3.91 29.02
C GLY A 118 23.48 -5.19 29.16
N GLY A 119 23.36 -6.08 28.20
CA GLY A 119 24.04 -7.38 28.19
C GLY A 119 23.19 -8.45 27.53
N ASP A 120 23.88 -9.41 26.92
CA ASP A 120 23.27 -10.51 26.21
C ASP A 120 22.49 -11.47 27.12
N ALA A 121 21.62 -12.27 26.52
CA ALA A 121 20.94 -13.40 27.14
C ALA A 121 21.31 -14.74 26.50
N ASP A 122 22.48 -14.82 25.90
CA ASP A 122 23.00 -16.01 25.23
C ASP A 122 22.99 -17.29 26.09
N GLY A 123 22.49 -18.38 25.52
CA GLY A 123 22.47 -19.69 26.17
C GLY A 123 21.35 -19.89 27.19
N PRO A 124 21.46 -20.94 28.04
CA PRO A 124 20.50 -21.18 29.10
C PRO A 124 20.56 -20.09 30.17
N GLN A 125 19.45 -19.85 30.87
CA GLN A 125 19.29 -18.72 31.81
C GLN A 125 20.46 -18.50 32.80
N ALA A 126 21.11 -19.58 33.24
CA ALA A 126 22.23 -19.52 34.18
C ALA A 126 23.51 -18.89 33.61
N ASP A 127 23.67 -18.89 32.28
CA ASP A 127 24.86 -18.40 31.57
C ASP A 127 24.66 -16.96 31.04
N GLN A 128 23.44 -16.44 31.11
CA GLN A 128 23.05 -15.14 30.55
C GLN A 128 23.64 -13.97 31.33
N ALA A 129 24.26 -13.01 30.63
CA ALA A 129 24.88 -11.83 31.24
C ALA A 129 23.85 -10.97 31.99
N VAL A 130 22.70 -10.72 31.38
CA VAL A 130 21.51 -10.17 32.06
C VAL A 130 20.35 -11.13 31.85
N PRO A 131 19.97 -11.95 32.84
CA PRO A 131 19.07 -13.08 32.63
C PRO A 131 17.68 -12.61 32.20
N THR A 132 17.07 -13.41 31.35
CA THR A 132 15.65 -13.30 30.96
C THR A 132 14.77 -14.04 31.95
N ARG A 133 13.44 -13.90 31.81
CA ARG A 133 12.50 -14.86 32.39
C ARG A 133 11.88 -15.71 31.28
N GLY A 134 12.12 -17.01 31.31
CA GLY A 134 11.43 -17.95 30.44
C GLY A 134 9.99 -18.18 30.89
N CYS A 135 9.05 -17.96 29.98
CA CYS A 135 7.63 -18.23 30.21
C CYS A 135 7.16 -19.43 29.37
N ALA A 136 6.23 -20.21 29.90
CA ALA A 136 5.72 -21.39 29.22
C ALA A 136 4.36 -21.14 28.55
N VAL A 137 4.20 -21.61 27.31
CA VAL A 137 2.94 -21.54 26.57
C VAL A 137 2.76 -22.77 25.69
N THR A 138 1.53 -23.30 25.67
CA THR A 138 1.09 -24.29 24.69
C THR A 138 0.12 -23.64 23.70
N MET A 139 0.41 -23.74 22.41
CA MET A 139 -0.40 -23.20 21.31
C MET A 139 -0.52 -24.26 20.20
N ASN A 140 -1.75 -24.64 19.84
CA ASN A 140 -2.06 -25.64 18.80
C ASN A 140 -1.24 -26.94 18.85
N GLY A 141 -0.93 -27.44 20.05
CA GLY A 141 -0.14 -28.66 20.25
C GLY A 141 1.37 -28.43 20.32
N GLU A 142 1.86 -27.24 19.95
CA GLU A 142 3.23 -26.82 20.19
C GLU A 142 3.37 -26.32 21.61
N THR A 143 4.32 -26.86 22.37
CA THR A 143 4.62 -26.42 23.74
C THR A 143 6.04 -25.90 23.80
N GLU A 144 6.17 -24.65 24.24
CA GLU A 144 7.45 -24.07 24.59
C GLU A 144 7.52 -23.87 26.09
N SER A 145 8.54 -24.45 26.73
CA SER A 145 8.78 -24.34 28.17
C SER A 145 9.57 -23.08 28.52
N TYR A 146 10.21 -22.45 27.54
CA TYR A 146 11.03 -21.26 27.74
C TYR A 146 10.92 -20.31 26.54
N ILE A 147 9.99 -19.35 26.62
CA ILE A 147 9.96 -18.14 25.80
C ILE A 147 10.61 -17.01 26.61
N PRO A 148 11.78 -16.46 26.23
CA PRO A 148 12.42 -15.38 26.97
C PRO A 148 11.57 -14.11 26.87
N ALA A 149 11.13 -13.59 28.01
CA ALA A 149 10.21 -12.46 28.10
C ALA A 149 10.78 -11.36 29.00
N ASP A 150 11.26 -10.27 28.39
CA ASP A 150 11.65 -9.07 29.13
C ASP A 150 10.42 -8.27 29.60
N SER A 151 9.20 -8.60 29.14
CA SER A 151 7.96 -8.10 29.71
C SER A 151 7.79 -8.44 31.20
N TYR A 152 8.48 -9.49 31.69
CA TYR A 152 8.58 -9.80 33.12
C TYR A 152 9.17 -8.64 33.94
N TYR A 153 10.10 -7.88 33.36
CA TYR A 153 10.70 -6.71 33.97
C TYR A 153 9.87 -5.43 33.78
N ALA A 154 8.89 -5.46 32.87
CA ALA A 154 8.04 -4.34 32.53
C ALA A 154 6.74 -4.33 33.36
N CYS A 155 6.11 -5.50 33.52
CA CYS A 155 4.89 -5.70 34.30
C CYS A 155 5.31 -6.07 35.73
N LEU A 156 5.12 -5.15 36.66
CA LEU A 156 5.68 -5.16 38.00
C LEU A 156 4.67 -5.63 39.05
N ASP A 157 3.38 -5.64 38.73
CA ASP A 157 2.36 -6.14 39.63
C ASP A 157 2.30 -7.67 39.70
N GLY A 158 1.77 -8.16 40.81
CA GLY A 158 1.52 -9.59 41.04
C GLY A 158 2.76 -10.50 41.01
N THR A 159 2.45 -11.79 41.08
CA THR A 159 3.38 -12.88 40.82
C THR A 159 3.24 -13.34 39.36
N TRP A 160 4.31 -13.95 38.85
CA TRP A 160 4.35 -14.60 37.55
C TRP A 160 4.63 -16.11 37.71
N ASP A 161 4.54 -16.61 38.94
CA ASP A 161 4.59 -18.02 39.34
C ASP A 161 3.80 -18.11 40.66
N GLY A 162 2.47 -18.00 40.54
CA GLY A 162 1.57 -17.88 41.69
C GLY A 162 1.32 -19.20 42.40
N ASN A 163 1.46 -20.30 41.67
CA ASN A 163 1.34 -21.66 42.19
C ASN A 163 2.69 -22.22 42.71
N ALA A 164 3.79 -21.48 42.55
CA ALA A 164 5.15 -21.82 42.99
C ALA A 164 5.69 -23.12 42.37
N ASN A 165 5.33 -23.43 41.13
CA ASN A 165 5.78 -24.62 40.40
C ASN A 165 7.05 -24.36 39.54
N ASN A 166 7.55 -23.12 39.49
CA ASN A 166 8.65 -22.65 38.64
C ASN A 166 8.38 -22.71 37.12
N VAL A 167 7.11 -22.77 36.72
CA VAL A 167 6.65 -22.56 35.37
C VAL A 167 6.06 -21.15 35.34
N PHE A 168 6.71 -20.24 34.62
CA PHE A 168 6.34 -18.84 34.73
C PHE A 168 5.35 -18.41 33.67
N GLY A 169 4.51 -17.49 34.09
CA GLY A 169 3.64 -16.70 33.26
C GLY A 169 2.29 -17.36 33.00
N GLU A 170 1.97 -18.54 33.55
CA GLU A 170 0.73 -19.30 33.34
C GLU A 170 -0.54 -18.47 33.60
N SER A 171 -1.68 -18.86 33.02
CA SER A 171 -2.94 -18.11 33.21
C SER A 171 -3.55 -18.24 34.61
N THR A 172 -2.85 -18.93 35.51
CA THR A 172 -3.18 -19.10 36.93
C THR A 172 -2.10 -18.52 37.85
N ASP A 173 -1.08 -17.86 37.29
CA ASP A 173 0.06 -17.33 38.05
C ASP A 173 -0.15 -15.94 38.61
N GLY A 174 -1.27 -15.31 38.32
CA GLY A 174 -1.65 -14.03 38.88
C GLY A 174 -2.12 -14.10 40.33
N VAL A 175 -2.56 -12.95 40.81
CA VAL A 175 -3.15 -12.80 42.15
C VAL A 175 -4.41 -13.68 42.25
N ASP A 176 -4.58 -14.35 43.39
CA ASP A 176 -5.71 -15.24 43.70
C ASP A 176 -5.93 -16.37 42.67
N GLY A 177 -4.87 -16.79 41.96
CA GLY A 177 -4.93 -17.84 40.94
C GLY A 177 -5.51 -17.38 39.60
N GLY A 178 -5.60 -16.05 39.37
CA GLY A 178 -5.97 -15.45 38.10
C GLY A 178 -4.82 -15.42 37.08
N ASP A 179 -5.01 -14.72 35.96
CA ASP A 179 -3.95 -14.52 34.96
C ASP A 179 -2.91 -13.51 35.45
N ILE A 180 -1.70 -13.58 34.89
CA ILE A 180 -0.65 -12.61 35.19
C ILE A 180 -1.06 -11.20 34.78
N ASP A 181 -0.39 -10.22 35.37
CA ASP A 181 -0.50 -8.85 34.91
C ASP A 181 0.26 -8.66 33.59
N TRP A 182 -0.46 -8.07 32.62
CA TRP A 182 0.01 -7.78 31.27
C TRP A 182 0.21 -6.28 31.03
N LEU A 183 -0.12 -5.44 32.01
CA LEU A 183 0.10 -4.01 31.94
C LEU A 183 1.52 -3.72 32.42
N ALA A 184 2.26 -2.93 31.65
CA ALA A 184 3.63 -2.62 31.95
C ALA A 184 3.74 -1.24 32.64
N GLU A 185 4.32 -1.22 33.83
CA GLU A 185 4.57 0.00 34.62
C GLU A 185 5.80 0.78 34.12
N VAL A 186 6.76 0.06 33.53
CA VAL A 186 7.97 0.64 32.93
C VAL A 186 8.17 0.14 31.51
N ALA A 187 8.81 0.96 30.68
CA ALA A 187 9.24 0.57 29.35
C ALA A 187 10.61 -0.10 29.41
N VAL A 188 10.69 -1.34 28.92
CA VAL A 188 11.92 -2.14 28.93
C VAL A 188 12.43 -2.32 27.51
N GLY A 189 13.75 -2.20 27.34
CA GLY A 189 14.47 -2.64 26.14
C GLY A 189 15.82 -3.23 26.51
N ARG A 190 16.38 -4.05 25.62
CA ARG A 190 17.65 -4.75 25.84
C ARG A 190 18.68 -4.30 24.81
N ILE A 191 19.90 -4.03 25.24
CA ILE A 191 21.06 -3.93 24.34
C ILE A 191 21.84 -5.24 24.55
N PRO A 192 21.59 -6.27 23.70
CA PRO A 192 22.17 -7.61 23.82
C PRO A 192 23.58 -7.57 23.23
N ALA A 193 24.56 -7.31 24.11
CA ALA A 193 25.95 -7.19 23.71
C ALA A 193 26.79 -8.10 24.59
N ASP A 194 27.67 -8.88 23.98
CA ASP A 194 28.64 -9.71 24.69
C ASP A 194 29.88 -8.89 25.10
N THR A 195 30.17 -7.85 24.33
CA THR A 195 31.39 -7.06 24.47
C THR A 195 31.14 -5.57 24.62
N LEU A 196 32.14 -4.87 25.16
CA LEU A 196 32.15 -3.41 25.21
C LEU A 196 32.01 -2.78 23.82
N ALA A 197 32.58 -3.41 22.79
CA ALA A 197 32.57 -2.89 21.43
C ALA A 197 31.19 -2.98 20.78
N GLU A 198 30.48 -4.09 20.98
CA GLU A 198 29.10 -4.28 20.55
C GLU A 198 28.15 -3.30 21.24
N ALA A 199 28.27 -3.16 22.57
CA ALA A 199 27.49 -2.19 23.32
C ALA A 199 27.72 -0.75 22.82
N GLN A 200 28.98 -0.36 22.61
CA GLN A 200 29.33 0.95 22.05
C GLN A 200 28.78 1.14 20.63
N THR A 201 28.78 0.09 19.81
CA THR A 201 28.25 0.12 18.44
C THR A 201 26.73 0.35 18.44
N ALA A 202 25.98 -0.40 19.25
CA ALA A 202 24.54 -0.22 19.40
C ALA A 202 24.18 1.19 19.91
N ILE A 203 24.88 1.65 20.96
CA ILE A 203 24.68 2.98 21.54
C ILE A 203 24.99 4.09 20.54
N GLY A 204 26.06 3.92 19.74
CA GLY A 204 26.41 4.84 18.68
C GLY A 204 25.27 5.02 17.67
N LYS A 205 24.64 3.93 17.23
CA LYS A 205 23.49 3.96 16.32
C LYS A 205 22.25 4.62 16.93
N ILE A 206 21.96 4.32 18.20
CA ILE A 206 20.84 4.93 18.94
C ILE A 206 21.02 6.46 19.00
N ILE A 207 22.19 6.93 19.43
CA ILE A 207 22.46 8.37 19.53
C ILE A 207 22.48 9.02 18.13
N ALA A 208 23.05 8.37 17.13
CA ALA A 208 23.08 8.89 15.75
C ALA A 208 21.68 9.05 15.15
N PHE A 209 20.77 8.09 15.41
CA PHE A 209 19.37 8.20 15.01
C PHE A 209 18.69 9.40 15.67
N GLU A 210 18.94 9.67 16.95
CA GLU A 210 18.26 10.76 17.67
C GLU A 210 18.83 12.15 17.40
N THR A 211 20.11 12.23 17.03
CA THR A 211 20.84 13.50 16.91
C THR A 211 21.04 13.95 15.46
N THR A 212 20.62 13.15 14.49
CA THR A 212 20.73 13.50 13.07
C THR A 212 19.38 13.48 12.38
N ALA A 213 19.27 14.16 11.24
CA ALA A 213 18.06 14.12 10.42
C ALA A 213 17.83 12.69 9.89
N ASN A 214 16.63 12.16 10.09
CA ASN A 214 16.24 10.83 9.62
C ASN A 214 15.41 10.94 8.35
N PRO A 215 15.49 9.93 7.46
CA PRO A 215 14.57 9.84 6.33
C PRO A 215 13.12 9.67 6.83
N PHE A 216 12.15 10.11 6.04
CA PHE A 216 10.72 9.92 6.31
C PHE A 216 10.11 8.95 5.28
N LYS A 217 10.48 7.68 5.37
CA LYS A 217 9.98 6.63 4.48
C LYS A 217 10.14 5.26 5.11
N ALA A 218 9.14 4.41 4.93
CA ALA A 218 9.18 3.02 5.37
C ALA A 218 9.56 2.07 4.22
N LEU A 219 10.17 0.95 4.56
CA LEU A 219 10.27 -0.21 3.67
C LEU A 219 9.39 -1.32 4.22
N LEU A 220 8.44 -1.80 3.41
CA LEU A 220 7.58 -2.92 3.75
C LEU A 220 7.99 -4.15 2.93
N ALA A 221 8.46 -5.21 3.58
CA ALA A 221 8.88 -6.44 2.93
C ALA A 221 7.94 -7.61 3.28
N GLY A 222 7.54 -8.39 2.28
CA GLY A 222 6.53 -9.44 2.45
C GLY A 222 6.82 -10.66 1.60
N GLU A 223 7.19 -11.77 2.26
CA GLU A 223 7.45 -13.05 1.59
C GLU A 223 6.17 -13.89 1.46
N LYS A 224 6.16 -14.84 0.52
CA LYS A 224 5.16 -15.89 0.45
C LYS A 224 5.37 -16.87 1.60
N MET A 225 4.36 -17.08 2.44
CA MET A 225 4.50 -17.87 3.68
C MET A 225 4.16 -19.36 3.52
N ASP A 226 3.39 -19.72 2.51
CA ASP A 226 2.97 -21.10 2.27
C ASP A 226 2.59 -21.36 0.80
N ASN A 227 2.38 -22.63 0.47
CA ASN A 227 1.94 -23.10 -0.85
C ASN A 227 0.50 -23.62 -0.83
N ASN A 228 -0.34 -23.09 0.05
CA ASN A 228 -1.75 -23.47 0.12
C ASN A 228 -2.50 -23.01 -1.15
N ALA A 229 -3.68 -23.60 -1.41
CA ALA A 229 -4.52 -23.25 -2.56
C ALA A 229 -4.90 -21.76 -2.59
N THR A 230 -5.04 -21.16 -1.41
CA THR A 230 -5.07 -19.70 -1.20
C THR A 230 -3.80 -19.33 -0.45
N PRO A 231 -2.73 -18.90 -1.16
CA PRO A 231 -1.45 -18.62 -0.52
C PRO A 231 -1.56 -17.49 0.49
N THR A 232 -0.80 -17.60 1.57
CA THR A 232 -0.61 -16.49 2.50
C THR A 232 0.53 -15.59 2.03
N TRP A 233 0.23 -14.32 1.76
CA TRP A 233 1.23 -13.33 1.34
C TRP A 233 1.60 -12.41 2.50
N GLY A 234 2.89 -12.27 2.77
CA GLY A 234 3.40 -11.26 3.70
C GLY A 234 3.03 -9.83 3.28
N GLY A 235 2.95 -9.58 1.96
CA GLY A 235 2.53 -8.30 1.39
C GLY A 235 1.13 -7.84 1.85
N ASP A 236 0.14 -8.74 1.86
CA ASP A 236 -1.22 -8.42 2.34
C ASP A 236 -1.23 -7.94 3.80
N ARG A 237 -0.28 -8.47 4.60
CA ARG A 237 -0.20 -8.22 6.05
C ARG A 237 0.50 -6.89 6.28
N MET A 238 1.55 -6.61 5.50
CA MET A 238 2.19 -5.29 5.47
C MET A 238 1.24 -4.19 4.97
N ASP A 239 0.38 -4.48 3.98
CA ASP A 239 -0.64 -3.54 3.52
C ASP A 239 -1.66 -3.23 4.61
N TYR A 240 -2.08 -4.24 5.38
CA TYR A 240 -2.91 -4.02 6.56
C TYR A 240 -2.23 -3.17 7.65
N LEU A 241 -0.91 -3.30 7.86
CA LEU A 241 -0.18 -2.40 8.76
C LEU A 241 -0.19 -0.96 8.22
N TYR A 242 0.03 -0.81 6.91
CA TYR A 242 0.15 0.48 6.26
C TYR A 242 -1.12 1.33 6.35
N GLU A 243 -2.31 0.72 6.40
CA GLU A 243 -3.56 1.43 6.65
C GLU A 243 -3.50 2.32 7.90
N ALA A 244 -2.70 1.95 8.90
CA ALA A 244 -2.51 2.73 10.12
C ALA A 244 -1.30 3.67 10.08
N MET A 245 -0.53 3.75 8.99
CA MET A 245 0.68 4.58 8.91
C MET A 245 0.42 6.02 8.44
N ASN A 246 -0.84 6.47 8.41
CA ASN A 246 -1.25 7.84 8.07
C ASN A 246 -0.61 8.38 6.78
N GLY A 247 -0.54 7.55 5.73
CA GLY A 247 -0.05 7.97 4.41
C GLY A 247 1.47 8.18 4.33
N MET A 248 2.24 7.77 5.35
CA MET A 248 3.70 7.82 5.30
C MET A 248 4.24 7.23 3.97
N PRO A 249 5.24 7.85 3.32
CA PRO A 249 5.85 7.29 2.13
C PRO A 249 6.40 5.90 2.41
N ARG A 250 6.22 4.97 1.47
CA ARG A 250 6.76 3.62 1.57
C ARG A 250 7.30 3.12 0.23
N ASP A 251 8.29 2.24 0.31
CA ASP A 251 8.56 1.26 -0.74
C ASP A 251 8.06 -0.11 -0.30
N THR A 252 7.69 -0.94 -1.26
CA THR A 252 7.22 -2.32 -1.01
C THR A 252 8.13 -3.32 -1.71
N LEU A 253 8.41 -4.43 -1.04
CA LEU A 253 9.16 -5.56 -1.58
C LEU A 253 8.37 -6.84 -1.29
N TYR A 254 7.37 -7.11 -2.12
CA TYR A 254 6.41 -8.19 -1.91
C TYR A 254 6.54 -9.28 -2.96
N ASP A 255 6.56 -10.54 -2.53
CA ASP A 255 6.51 -11.69 -3.45
C ASP A 255 5.21 -11.74 -4.25
N ARG A 256 4.11 -11.20 -3.71
CA ARG A 256 2.78 -11.15 -4.36
C ARG A 256 2.81 -10.34 -5.67
N ASP A 257 3.58 -9.26 -5.68
CA ASP A 257 3.54 -8.22 -6.74
C ASP A 257 4.67 -8.40 -7.77
N LEU A 258 5.60 -9.30 -7.49
CA LEU A 258 6.74 -9.60 -8.33
C LEU A 258 6.58 -11.01 -8.92
N ALA A 259 7.31 -11.32 -10.00
CA ALA A 259 7.44 -12.71 -10.39
C ALA A 259 8.06 -13.52 -9.23
N PRO A 260 7.80 -14.83 -9.12
CA PRO A 260 8.43 -15.66 -8.09
C PRO A 260 9.96 -15.47 -8.07
N ASP A 261 10.56 -15.39 -6.88
CA ASP A 261 12.01 -15.24 -6.64
C ASP A 261 12.68 -13.96 -7.20
N THR A 262 11.91 -12.91 -7.50
CA THR A 262 12.49 -11.71 -8.17
C THR A 262 13.38 -10.86 -7.26
N TRP A 263 13.17 -10.85 -5.94
CA TRP A 263 14.02 -10.09 -5.02
C TRP A 263 14.86 -10.99 -4.12
N THR A 264 16.13 -10.62 -3.96
CA THR A 264 17.13 -11.43 -3.27
C THR A 264 17.66 -10.71 -2.03
N ALA A 265 18.51 -11.41 -1.27
CA ALA A 265 19.33 -10.80 -0.21
C ALA A 265 20.04 -9.51 -0.68
N SER A 266 20.59 -9.51 -1.90
CA SER A 266 21.31 -8.35 -2.44
C SER A 266 20.37 -7.20 -2.81
N THR A 267 19.16 -7.48 -3.29
CA THR A 267 18.13 -6.45 -3.50
C THR A 267 17.83 -5.73 -2.19
N LEU A 268 17.50 -6.47 -1.13
CA LEU A 268 17.19 -5.88 0.16
C LEU A 268 18.40 -5.15 0.76
N GLN A 269 19.58 -5.76 0.74
CA GLN A 269 20.81 -5.14 1.21
C GLN A 269 21.11 -3.79 0.54
N SER A 270 20.89 -3.70 -0.78
CA SER A 270 21.06 -2.44 -1.52
C SER A 270 20.06 -1.38 -1.09
N MET A 271 18.80 -1.76 -0.86
CA MET A 271 17.75 -0.85 -0.37
C MET A 271 18.09 -0.37 1.05
N LEU A 272 18.44 -1.27 1.97
CA LEU A 272 18.81 -0.94 3.34
C LEU A 272 20.03 -0.01 3.40
N SER A 273 21.02 -0.23 2.52
CA SER A 273 22.22 0.61 2.42
C SER A 273 21.97 2.01 1.86
N GLY A 274 20.82 2.24 1.21
CA GLY A 274 20.50 3.47 0.49
C GLY A 274 20.17 4.69 1.35
N ASN A 275 20.13 4.55 2.68
CA ASN A 275 19.74 5.62 3.62
C ASN A 275 18.32 6.19 3.41
N ALA A 276 17.48 5.47 2.68
CA ALA A 276 16.16 5.95 2.30
C ALA A 276 15.10 5.72 3.39
N TYR A 277 15.34 4.85 4.37
CA TYR A 277 14.30 4.37 5.29
C TYR A 277 14.61 4.66 6.76
N ASN A 278 13.59 5.02 7.53
CA ASN A 278 13.67 5.10 9.00
C ASN A 278 13.04 3.88 9.68
N MET A 279 12.23 3.10 8.95
CA MET A 279 11.59 1.88 9.46
C MET A 279 11.51 0.83 8.37
N VAL A 280 11.73 -0.43 8.76
CA VAL A 280 11.66 -1.59 7.90
C VAL A 280 10.75 -2.62 8.59
N PHE A 281 9.61 -2.89 7.98
CA PHE A 281 8.64 -3.87 8.47
C PHE A 281 8.65 -5.11 7.60
N HIS A 282 8.52 -6.26 8.24
CA HIS A 282 8.63 -7.54 7.55
C HIS A 282 7.69 -8.62 8.09
N LEU A 283 7.14 -9.38 7.15
CA LEU A 283 6.65 -10.73 7.41
C LEU A 283 7.23 -11.68 6.37
N GLY A 284 7.89 -12.73 6.85
CA GLY A 284 8.53 -13.76 6.04
C GLY A 284 9.08 -14.88 6.91
N HIS A 285 9.68 -15.88 6.26
CA HIS A 285 10.36 -16.96 6.96
C HIS A 285 11.63 -16.43 7.64
N ALA A 286 11.87 -16.90 8.85
CA ALA A 286 13.06 -16.54 9.61
C ALA A 286 13.50 -17.69 10.51
N ASN A 287 14.74 -17.60 10.97
CA ASN A 287 15.37 -18.42 11.99
C ASN A 287 16.36 -17.53 12.76
N VAL A 288 17.11 -18.10 13.71
CA VAL A 288 18.11 -17.37 14.51
C VAL A 288 19.05 -16.56 13.62
N THR A 289 19.70 -17.18 12.65
CA THR A 289 20.70 -16.54 11.76
C THR A 289 20.19 -16.18 10.37
N TYR A 290 18.86 -16.12 10.20
CA TYR A 290 18.23 -15.82 8.91
C TYR A 290 16.93 -15.02 9.06
N SER A 291 16.79 -13.89 8.36
CA SER A 291 15.56 -13.10 8.35
C SER A 291 15.51 -12.20 7.13
N MET A 292 14.33 -12.02 6.51
CA MET A 292 14.15 -11.15 5.33
C MET A 292 15.06 -11.54 4.16
N ARG A 293 15.35 -12.84 3.99
CA ARG A 293 16.35 -13.37 3.04
C ARG A 293 17.81 -13.00 3.32
N LEU A 294 18.10 -12.35 4.43
CA LEU A 294 19.46 -12.03 4.87
C LEU A 294 19.95 -13.07 5.88
N MET A 295 21.24 -13.37 5.83
CA MET A 295 22.00 -14.05 6.88
C MET A 295 22.90 -13.03 7.61
N ASN A 296 23.44 -13.39 8.79
CA ASN A 296 24.33 -12.50 9.56
C ASN A 296 25.46 -11.92 8.70
N SER A 297 26.09 -12.75 7.86
CA SER A 297 27.18 -12.32 6.96
C SER A 297 26.76 -11.30 5.90
N ASN A 298 25.47 -11.22 5.55
CA ASN A 298 24.99 -10.17 4.64
C ASN A 298 24.99 -8.79 5.31
N LEU A 299 24.97 -8.71 6.64
CA LEU A 299 24.99 -7.43 7.36
C LEU A 299 26.36 -6.74 7.31
N ASP A 300 27.45 -7.48 7.01
CA ASP A 300 28.80 -6.91 6.84
C ASP A 300 28.92 -5.98 5.65
N ALA A 301 28.07 -6.16 4.64
CA ALA A 301 28.08 -5.37 3.42
C ALA A 301 26.99 -4.29 3.38
N LEU A 302 26.29 -4.05 4.50
CA LEU A 302 25.47 -2.86 4.65
C LEU A 302 26.35 -1.60 4.68
N ALA A 303 25.86 -0.52 4.06
CA ALA A 303 26.58 0.75 3.98
C ALA A 303 25.77 1.96 4.48
N ASN A 304 24.65 1.74 5.17
CA ASN A 304 23.80 2.83 5.63
C ASN A 304 24.45 3.62 6.77
N SER A 305 24.44 4.94 6.65
CA SER A 305 24.77 5.90 7.71
C SER A 305 23.53 6.43 8.43
N LYS A 306 22.33 6.13 7.91
CA LYS A 306 21.04 6.37 8.55
C LYS A 306 20.50 5.05 9.06
N ASN A 307 20.54 4.86 10.38
CA ASN A 307 20.04 3.66 11.02
C ASN A 307 18.50 3.69 11.05
N PHE A 308 17.90 2.51 10.97
CA PHE A 308 16.45 2.34 10.90
C PHE A 308 15.93 1.43 12.00
N LEU A 309 14.62 1.48 12.26
CA LEU A 309 13.92 0.49 13.06
C LEU A 309 13.67 -0.75 12.21
N VAL A 310 13.87 -1.95 12.76
CA VAL A 310 13.37 -3.20 12.15
C VAL A 310 12.25 -3.76 13.01
N TYR A 311 11.11 -4.09 12.40
CA TYR A 311 10.07 -4.91 13.03
C TYR A 311 9.75 -6.09 12.12
N THR A 312 10.10 -7.30 12.56
CA THR A 312 9.85 -8.55 11.83
C THR A 312 8.89 -9.46 12.58
N GLN A 313 7.97 -10.07 11.86
CA GLN A 313 7.07 -11.10 12.39
C GLN A 313 7.67 -12.51 12.29
N GLY A 314 8.86 -12.66 11.69
CA GLY A 314 9.48 -13.95 11.42
C GLY A 314 9.88 -14.72 12.68
N CYS A 315 9.81 -16.04 12.61
CA CYS A 315 10.16 -16.96 13.69
C CYS A 315 11.64 -16.84 14.09
N TYR A 316 11.95 -16.85 15.40
CA TYR A 316 13.31 -16.89 15.96
C TYR A 316 14.28 -15.79 15.48
N SER A 317 13.83 -14.82 14.68
CA SER A 317 14.63 -13.71 14.17
C SER A 317 15.20 -12.81 15.26
N SER A 318 14.64 -12.89 16.45
CA SER A 318 15.08 -12.19 17.66
C SER A 318 15.22 -13.19 18.81
N SER A 319 15.73 -14.39 18.54
CA SER A 319 16.06 -15.35 19.59
C SER A 319 17.34 -14.92 20.28
N PHE A 320 17.25 -13.85 21.07
CA PHE A 320 18.37 -13.21 21.79
C PHE A 320 18.91 -14.02 22.97
N ASP A 321 18.46 -15.27 23.08
CA ASP A 321 19.08 -16.30 23.91
C ASP A 321 19.82 -17.35 23.09
N GLY A 322 19.96 -17.14 21.78
CA GLY A 322 20.57 -18.05 20.82
C GLY A 322 19.80 -19.34 20.56
N ARG A 323 18.63 -19.58 21.18
CA ARG A 323 17.98 -20.91 21.13
C ARG A 323 17.36 -21.22 19.76
N MET A 324 17.81 -22.30 19.14
CA MET A 324 17.36 -22.75 17.82
C MET A 324 16.11 -23.64 17.89
N ILE A 325 15.47 -23.81 16.73
CA ILE A 325 14.43 -24.83 16.52
C ILE A 325 15.04 -26.20 16.81
N GLY A 326 14.53 -26.88 17.84
CA GLY A 326 15.08 -28.15 18.35
C GLY A 326 15.78 -28.04 19.71
N GLY A 327 15.95 -26.82 20.24
CA GLY A 327 16.32 -26.56 21.63
C GLY A 327 17.81 -26.49 21.92
N SER A 328 18.68 -26.67 20.93
CA SER A 328 20.11 -26.32 21.04
C SER A 328 20.32 -24.81 20.95
N TYR A 329 21.49 -24.34 21.40
CA TYR A 329 21.88 -22.94 21.35
C TYR A 329 22.84 -22.69 20.18
N SER A 330 22.59 -21.62 19.44
CA SER A 330 23.45 -21.11 18.37
C SER A 330 24.75 -20.59 18.97
N ALA A 331 25.83 -20.64 18.18
CA ALA A 331 27.10 -19.98 18.51
C ALA A 331 27.24 -18.61 17.85
N MET A 332 26.18 -18.16 17.17
CA MET A 332 26.05 -16.86 16.53
C MET A 332 24.76 -16.23 17.03
N ASP A 333 24.81 -14.93 17.25
CA ASP A 333 23.67 -14.14 17.68
C ASP A 333 22.55 -14.18 16.64
N SER A 334 21.34 -13.88 17.12
CA SER A 334 20.18 -13.77 16.25
C SER A 334 20.30 -12.57 15.30
N MET A 335 19.61 -12.63 14.16
CA MET A 335 19.58 -11.54 13.18
C MET A 335 19.18 -10.21 13.82
N GLY A 336 18.25 -10.22 14.77
CA GLY A 336 17.78 -9.03 15.47
C GLY A 336 18.85 -8.39 16.36
N GLU A 337 19.76 -9.18 16.92
CA GLU A 337 20.93 -8.69 17.67
C GLU A 337 21.97 -8.14 16.71
N GLU A 338 22.27 -8.88 15.65
CA GLU A 338 23.31 -8.52 14.69
C GLU A 338 22.97 -7.27 13.88
N PHE A 339 21.69 -7.01 13.61
CA PHE A 339 21.25 -5.71 13.09
C PHE A 339 21.62 -4.54 14.02
N LEU A 340 21.74 -4.78 15.33
CA LEU A 340 22.00 -3.80 16.37
C LEU A 340 23.48 -3.74 16.80
N VAL A 341 24.21 -4.86 16.89
CA VAL A 341 25.55 -4.86 17.50
C VAL A 341 26.72 -5.10 16.54
N ARG A 342 26.48 -5.75 15.39
CA ARG A 342 27.54 -6.25 14.50
C ARG A 342 28.51 -5.18 14.01
N ASN A 343 27.96 -4.06 13.56
CA ASN A 343 28.70 -2.95 12.99
C ASN A 343 27.88 -1.64 13.08
N SER A 344 28.50 -0.52 12.70
CA SER A 344 27.89 0.81 12.75
C SER A 344 26.76 1.02 11.71
N HIS A 345 26.53 0.06 10.83
CA HIS A 345 25.43 0.03 9.87
C HIS A 345 24.24 -0.76 10.43
N GLY A 346 23.17 -0.91 9.65
CA GLY A 346 21.96 -1.62 10.06
C GLY A 346 21.06 -0.79 10.97
N ALA A 347 20.45 -1.45 11.95
CA ALA A 347 19.35 -0.92 12.75
C ALA A 347 19.82 -0.26 14.05
N PHE A 348 19.04 0.70 14.56
CA PHE A 348 19.23 1.24 15.92
C PHE A 348 18.33 0.54 16.96
N ALA A 349 17.31 -0.19 16.50
CA ALA A 349 16.44 -1.01 17.31
C ALA A 349 15.76 -2.08 16.44
N THR A 350 15.43 -3.20 17.07
CA THR A 350 14.80 -4.37 16.47
C THR A 350 13.67 -4.89 17.37
N LEU A 351 12.52 -5.20 16.76
CA LEU A 351 11.46 -5.99 17.39
C LEU A 351 11.22 -7.23 16.54
N GLY A 352 11.16 -8.39 17.18
CA GLY A 352 10.88 -9.65 16.50
C GLY A 352 10.64 -10.78 17.49
N ASN A 353 10.25 -11.94 16.96
CA ASN A 353 9.94 -13.09 17.81
C ASN A 353 11.21 -13.83 18.21
N SER A 354 11.36 -14.10 19.52
CA SER A 354 12.37 -15.02 20.05
C SER A 354 12.06 -16.49 19.80
N ARG A 355 10.80 -16.80 19.45
CA ARG A 355 10.29 -18.14 19.14
C ARG A 355 9.44 -18.12 17.87
N TYR A 356 8.57 -19.09 17.67
CA TYR A 356 7.64 -19.09 16.53
C TYR A 356 6.82 -17.79 16.48
N GLY A 357 6.88 -17.13 15.32
CA GLY A 357 5.92 -16.09 14.95
C GLY A 357 4.70 -16.74 14.32
N TRP A 358 3.54 -16.59 14.95
CA TRP A 358 2.31 -17.20 14.47
C TRP A 358 1.62 -16.33 13.41
N TYR A 359 0.96 -16.96 12.45
CA TYR A 359 0.13 -16.30 11.44
C TYR A 359 -1.14 -17.10 11.15
N ASN A 360 -2.15 -16.46 10.56
CA ASN A 360 -3.34 -17.14 10.05
C ASN A 360 -3.17 -17.44 8.55
N PRO A 361 -3.24 -18.72 8.13
CA PRO A 361 -3.19 -19.07 6.72
C PRO A 361 -4.33 -18.45 5.89
N GLY A 362 -4.04 -18.18 4.61
CA GLY A 362 -4.98 -17.58 3.66
C GLY A 362 -5.03 -16.05 3.74
N THR A 363 -6.23 -15.49 3.61
CA THR A 363 -6.45 -14.04 3.44
C THR A 363 -6.73 -13.27 4.73
N TYR A 364 -6.89 -13.95 5.88
CA TYR A 364 -7.23 -13.26 7.13
C TYR A 364 -6.01 -12.55 7.74
N VAL A 365 -6.01 -11.21 7.71
CA VAL A 365 -4.86 -10.37 8.08
C VAL A 365 -4.81 -9.91 9.54
N ALA A 366 -5.93 -9.85 10.25
CA ALA A 366 -6.05 -9.15 11.54
C ALA A 366 -5.85 -10.07 12.77
N GLY A 367 -4.85 -10.97 12.74
CA GLY A 367 -4.61 -11.92 13.82
C GLY A 367 -3.14 -12.26 14.05
N CYS A 368 -2.89 -13.02 15.11
CA CYS A 368 -1.56 -13.52 15.51
C CYS A 368 -0.50 -12.41 15.52
N SER A 369 0.71 -12.66 14.99
CA SER A 369 1.82 -11.69 15.00
C SER A 369 1.47 -10.38 14.30
N ASN A 370 0.62 -10.44 13.28
CA ASN A 370 0.24 -9.25 12.52
C ASN A 370 -0.63 -8.30 13.34
N LEU A 371 -1.45 -8.82 14.26
CA LEU A 371 -2.24 -7.97 15.16
C LEU A 371 -1.35 -7.24 16.17
N VAL A 372 -0.36 -7.92 16.77
CA VAL A 372 0.56 -7.28 17.72
C VAL A 372 1.41 -6.21 17.01
N HIS A 373 1.89 -6.49 15.80
CA HIS A 373 2.56 -5.50 14.97
C HIS A 373 1.61 -4.34 14.60
N ARG A 374 0.36 -4.62 14.22
CA ARG A 374 -0.65 -3.57 13.96
C ARG A 374 -0.86 -2.67 15.17
N LYS A 375 -0.96 -3.23 16.38
CA LYS A 375 -1.13 -2.44 17.61
C LYS A 375 0.08 -1.56 17.90
N PHE A 376 1.29 -2.00 17.58
CA PHE A 376 2.48 -1.14 17.65
C PHE A 376 2.39 0.02 16.64
N VAL A 377 2.00 -0.27 15.39
CA VAL A 377 1.82 0.77 14.36
C VAL A 377 0.71 1.75 14.75
N ASP A 378 -0.43 1.27 15.24
CA ASP A 378 -1.51 2.12 15.76
C ASP A 378 -0.99 3.02 16.90
N ALA A 379 -0.22 2.46 17.84
CA ALA A 379 0.36 3.25 18.93
C ALA A 379 1.24 4.39 18.41
N VAL A 380 2.12 4.10 17.45
CA VAL A 380 3.05 5.08 16.88
C VAL A 380 2.34 6.15 16.06
N PHE A 381 1.48 5.75 15.12
CA PHE A 381 0.94 6.65 14.10
C PHE A 381 -0.45 7.19 14.43
N GLN A 382 -1.29 6.43 15.12
CA GLN A 382 -2.66 6.82 15.47
C GLN A 382 -2.74 7.46 16.85
N SER A 383 -2.02 6.90 17.82
CA SER A 383 -2.02 7.38 19.22
C SER A 383 -0.82 8.27 19.56
N ASN A 384 0.04 8.59 18.59
CA ASN A 384 1.21 9.44 18.75
C ASN A 384 2.17 9.00 19.89
N THR A 385 2.18 7.71 20.21
CA THR A 385 3.07 7.10 21.21
C THR A 385 4.42 6.85 20.56
N ARG A 386 5.26 7.89 20.51
CA ARG A 386 6.50 7.86 19.71
C ARG A 386 7.71 7.24 20.40
N ARG A 387 7.70 6.95 21.70
CA ARG A 387 8.85 6.25 22.33
C ARG A 387 8.73 4.75 22.16
N LEU A 388 9.78 4.09 21.68
CA LEU A 388 9.75 2.68 21.27
C LEU A 388 9.22 1.75 22.35
N GLY A 389 9.71 1.87 23.58
CA GLY A 389 9.28 0.99 24.67
C GLY A 389 7.82 1.22 25.07
N LEU A 390 7.33 2.47 25.00
CA LEU A 390 5.92 2.78 25.26
C LEU A 390 5.01 2.25 24.14
N ALA A 391 5.44 2.37 22.89
CA ALA A 391 4.71 1.80 21.74
C ALA A 391 4.67 0.26 21.83
N ASN A 392 5.77 -0.37 22.24
CA ASN A 392 5.82 -1.82 22.47
C ASN A 392 4.88 -2.26 23.60
N ASN A 393 4.85 -1.52 24.72
CA ASN A 393 3.91 -1.78 25.81
C ASN A 393 2.45 -1.64 25.34
N ALA A 394 2.13 -0.55 24.62
CA ALA A 394 0.80 -0.31 24.07
C ALA A 394 0.36 -1.41 23.09
N SER A 395 1.31 -2.01 22.36
CA SER A 395 1.01 -3.09 21.42
C SER A 395 0.44 -4.36 22.07
N LYS A 396 0.66 -4.51 23.40
CA LYS A 396 0.31 -5.69 24.20
C LYS A 396 -0.87 -5.42 25.15
N ALA A 397 -1.01 -4.18 25.62
CA ALA A 397 -1.94 -3.80 26.69
C ALA A 397 -3.43 -4.13 26.47
N THR A 398 -3.87 -4.38 25.23
CA THR A 398 -5.30 -4.60 24.88
C THR A 398 -5.58 -5.93 24.19
N LEU A 399 -4.64 -6.89 24.25
CA LEU A 399 -4.80 -8.20 23.63
C LEU A 399 -5.68 -9.15 24.47
N SER A 400 -6.24 -10.17 23.80
CA SER A 400 -7.08 -11.21 24.40
C SER A 400 -6.22 -12.35 24.93
N TYR A 401 -5.71 -12.23 26.17
CA TYR A 401 -4.79 -13.23 26.75
C TYR A 401 -5.43 -14.57 27.13
N THR A 402 -6.75 -14.69 27.03
CA THR A 402 -7.42 -16.00 27.04
C THR A 402 -7.06 -16.87 25.84
N GLU A 403 -6.52 -16.27 24.77
CA GLU A 403 -6.01 -16.97 23.60
C GLU A 403 -4.50 -17.18 23.73
N SER A 404 -4.06 -18.43 23.76
CA SER A 404 -2.64 -18.79 23.95
C SER A 404 -1.70 -18.15 22.91
N VAL A 405 -2.19 -17.85 21.71
CA VAL A 405 -1.39 -17.23 20.65
C VAL A 405 -0.89 -15.83 21.04
N TYR A 406 -1.73 -15.03 21.70
CA TYR A 406 -1.33 -13.67 22.12
C TYR A 406 -0.43 -13.69 23.35
N ARG A 407 -0.58 -14.68 24.23
CA ARG A 407 0.39 -14.94 25.32
C ARG A 407 1.77 -15.29 24.74
N TRP A 408 1.80 -16.24 23.81
CA TRP A 408 3.03 -16.65 23.12
C TRP A 408 3.73 -15.47 22.45
N ILE A 409 3.03 -14.72 21.61
CA ILE A 409 3.63 -13.60 20.87
C ILE A 409 4.04 -12.46 21.81
N SER A 410 3.25 -12.16 22.85
CA SER A 410 3.59 -11.07 23.78
C SER A 410 4.84 -11.37 24.62
N PHE A 411 5.09 -12.63 24.94
CA PHE A 411 6.36 -13.07 25.52
C PHE A 411 7.50 -13.05 24.50
N ALA A 412 7.24 -13.50 23.27
CA ALA A 412 8.28 -13.67 22.24
C ALA A 412 8.79 -12.34 21.66
N VAL A 413 7.93 -11.33 21.52
CA VAL A 413 8.29 -10.02 20.95
C VAL A 413 8.93 -9.14 22.00
N ASN A 414 10.24 -8.97 21.94
CA ASN A 414 11.00 -8.11 22.86
C ASN A 414 11.62 -6.94 22.09
N LEU A 415 11.78 -5.79 22.77
CA LEU A 415 12.47 -4.64 22.20
C LEU A 415 13.97 -4.79 22.43
N MET A 416 14.72 -4.99 21.35
CA MET A 416 16.17 -4.86 21.36
C MET A 416 16.52 -3.43 20.90
N GLY A 417 17.21 -2.69 21.76
CA GLY A 417 17.48 -1.27 21.66
C GLY A 417 17.07 -0.54 22.94
N ASP A 418 17.06 0.79 22.87
CA ASP A 418 16.71 1.64 24.01
C ASP A 418 15.19 1.96 24.02
N PRO A 419 14.46 1.66 25.10
CA PRO A 419 13.02 1.92 25.21
C PRO A 419 12.66 3.40 25.23
N ALA A 420 13.58 4.28 25.59
CA ALA A 420 13.34 5.72 25.61
C ALA A 420 13.53 6.38 24.23
N THR A 421 14.05 5.68 23.23
CA THR A 421 14.29 6.28 21.90
C THR A 421 12.98 6.78 21.28
N PRO A 422 12.87 8.09 20.95
CA PRO A 422 11.73 8.62 20.23
C PRO A 422 11.85 8.31 18.74
N LEU A 423 10.81 7.74 18.16
CA LEU A 423 10.62 7.67 16.71
C LEU A 423 10.39 9.08 16.17
N ASN A 424 11.34 9.54 15.36
CA ASN A 424 11.21 10.79 14.63
C ASN A 424 10.41 10.55 13.35
N LEU A 425 9.16 11.02 13.36
CA LEU A 425 8.24 11.04 12.23
C LEU A 425 8.00 12.46 11.72
N ASP A 426 8.82 13.43 12.15
CA ASP A 426 8.69 14.80 11.67
C ASP A 426 9.34 14.86 10.29
N CYS A 427 8.51 14.92 9.26
CA CYS A 427 8.99 15.05 7.91
C CYS A 427 9.37 16.51 7.62
N SER A 428 10.66 16.75 7.39
CA SER A 428 11.19 18.04 6.94
C SER A 428 11.64 18.02 5.48
N ASP A 429 11.15 17.06 4.68
CA ASP A 429 11.57 16.93 3.29
C ASP A 429 11.00 18.07 2.44
N THR A 430 11.91 18.84 1.84
CA THR A 430 11.59 19.93 0.93
C THR A 430 11.49 19.47 -0.52
N SER A 431 11.56 18.17 -0.82
CA SER A 431 11.37 17.64 -2.16
C SER A 431 9.89 17.66 -2.56
N ILE A 432 9.63 17.81 -3.87
CA ILE A 432 8.32 17.58 -4.47
C ILE A 432 8.36 16.22 -5.15
N VAL A 433 7.40 15.35 -4.84
CA VAL A 433 7.20 14.09 -5.56
C VAL A 433 6.10 14.29 -6.58
N MET A 434 6.34 13.87 -7.82
CA MET A 434 5.41 14.06 -8.93
C MET A 434 5.30 12.80 -9.79
N SER A 435 4.07 12.48 -10.20
CA SER A 435 3.74 11.38 -11.10
C SER A 435 2.76 11.86 -12.16
N LEU A 436 3.14 11.79 -13.43
CA LEU A 436 2.24 12.03 -14.56
C LEU A 436 1.27 10.85 -14.71
N ILE A 437 -0.03 11.15 -14.63
CA ILE A 437 -1.11 10.16 -14.72
C ILE A 437 -1.60 10.01 -16.17
N THR A 438 -1.79 11.14 -16.85
CA THR A 438 -2.18 11.15 -18.26
C THR A 438 -1.60 12.40 -18.96
N PRO A 439 -1.22 12.31 -20.24
CA PRO A 439 -1.07 11.08 -21.01
C PRO A 439 0.13 10.25 -20.51
N THR A 440 0.16 8.95 -20.82
CA THR A 440 1.29 8.06 -20.51
C THR A 440 2.27 8.00 -21.68
N ALA A 441 3.52 7.60 -21.41
CA ALA A 441 4.55 7.47 -22.45
C ALA A 441 4.44 6.13 -23.21
N PRO A 442 4.59 6.11 -24.55
CA PRO A 442 4.62 7.26 -25.44
C PRO A 442 3.19 7.78 -25.71
N PHE A 443 3.01 9.10 -25.74
CA PHE A 443 1.68 9.68 -26.01
C PHE A 443 1.44 9.95 -27.50
N ARG A 444 0.17 9.98 -27.91
CA ARG A 444 -0.26 10.51 -29.21
C ARG A 444 -1.37 11.55 -29.00
N ALA A 445 -1.06 12.82 -29.27
CA ALA A 445 -2.05 13.90 -29.24
C ALA A 445 -2.50 14.25 -30.66
N ARG A 446 -3.68 14.86 -30.82
CA ARG A 446 -4.21 15.28 -32.13
C ARG A 446 -4.19 16.79 -32.25
N GLN A 447 -3.74 17.27 -33.40
CA GLN A 447 -3.84 18.69 -33.75
C GLN A 447 -5.28 19.19 -33.59
N ALA A 448 -5.42 20.38 -32.99
CA ALA A 448 -6.69 21.06 -32.72
C ALA A 448 -7.69 20.26 -31.87
N THR A 449 -7.24 19.25 -31.12
CA THR A 449 -8.09 18.45 -30.23
C THR A 449 -7.57 18.56 -28.79
N PRO A 450 -8.43 18.91 -27.81
CA PRO A 450 -8.04 18.94 -26.41
C PRO A 450 -7.53 17.57 -25.93
N THR A 451 -6.34 17.56 -25.34
CA THR A 451 -5.68 16.41 -24.75
C THR A 451 -5.58 16.67 -23.24
N LEU A 452 -6.14 15.77 -22.43
CA LEU A 452 -6.08 15.86 -20.98
C LEU A 452 -4.64 15.64 -20.48
N ILE A 453 -4.23 16.44 -19.50
CA ILE A 453 -2.99 16.30 -18.75
C ILE A 453 -3.37 16.23 -17.27
N GLN A 454 -2.95 15.17 -16.59
CA GLN A 454 -3.06 15.05 -15.14
C GLN A 454 -1.73 14.63 -14.52
N ALA A 455 -1.38 15.23 -13.39
CA ALA A 455 -0.23 14.87 -12.60
C ALA A 455 -0.57 14.85 -11.11
N ARG A 456 -0.16 13.81 -10.39
CA ARG A 456 -0.21 13.78 -8.93
C ARG A 456 1.05 14.45 -8.38
N VAL A 457 0.88 15.44 -7.51
CA VAL A 457 1.94 16.26 -6.91
C VAL A 457 1.79 16.26 -5.40
N GLY A 458 2.85 15.85 -4.72
CA GLY A 458 2.92 15.78 -3.26
C GLY A 458 4.25 16.28 -2.71
N THR A 459 4.34 16.39 -1.40
CA THR A 459 5.60 16.56 -0.69
C THR A 459 6.42 15.27 -0.74
N GLY A 460 7.71 15.36 -0.45
CA GLY A 460 8.55 14.20 -0.09
C GLY A 460 8.02 13.42 1.12
N CYS A 461 7.10 14.02 1.87
CA CYS A 461 6.41 13.45 3.02
C CYS A 461 5.13 12.69 2.65
N GLY A 462 4.75 12.62 1.37
CA GLY A 462 3.56 11.89 0.93
C GLY A 462 2.25 12.68 1.02
N ASP A 463 2.25 13.85 1.66
CA ASP A 463 1.10 14.75 1.68
C ASP A 463 0.83 15.36 0.30
N ALA A 464 -0.45 15.58 -0.02
CA ALA A 464 -0.84 16.43 -1.14
C ALA A 464 -0.15 17.80 -1.02
N LEU A 465 0.24 18.39 -2.16
CA LEU A 465 0.92 19.69 -2.16
C LEU A 465 0.02 20.81 -2.73
N PRO A 466 -1.08 21.18 -2.06
CA PRO A 466 -1.98 22.21 -2.58
C PRO A 466 -1.26 23.56 -2.70
N GLY A 467 -1.63 24.33 -3.71
CA GLY A 467 -1.02 25.63 -4.00
C GLY A 467 0.38 25.56 -4.62
N ALA A 468 0.86 24.38 -5.03
CA ALA A 468 1.99 24.30 -5.96
C ALA A 468 1.62 24.92 -7.31
N THR A 469 2.58 25.58 -7.95
CA THR A 469 2.48 26.00 -9.34
C THR A 469 2.90 24.83 -10.23
N VAL A 470 1.95 24.25 -10.95
CA VAL A 470 2.18 23.10 -11.83
C VAL A 470 1.97 23.53 -13.28
N ARG A 471 2.98 23.33 -14.14
CA ARG A 471 2.96 23.75 -15.55
C ARG A 471 3.42 22.65 -16.48
N ALA A 472 2.66 22.42 -17.54
CA ALA A 472 3.00 21.59 -18.68
C ALA A 472 3.59 22.44 -19.81
N SER A 473 4.66 21.96 -20.43
CA SER A 473 5.36 22.60 -21.55
C SER A 473 5.66 21.58 -22.65
N PHE A 474 5.80 22.05 -23.88
CA PHE A 474 5.82 21.20 -25.07
C PHE A 474 6.96 21.56 -26.00
N THR A 475 7.64 20.57 -26.59
CA THR A 475 8.63 20.83 -27.66
C THR A 475 7.99 21.22 -29.00
N THR A 476 6.66 21.14 -29.10
CA THR A 476 5.89 21.62 -30.25
C THR A 476 5.95 23.14 -30.42
N GLY A 477 6.37 23.88 -29.39
CA GLY A 477 6.35 25.33 -29.34
C GLY A 477 4.99 25.91 -28.91
N ASP A 478 4.03 25.06 -28.55
CA ASP A 478 2.75 25.50 -27.97
C ASP A 478 2.96 26.21 -26.62
N ALA A 479 2.05 27.13 -26.28
CA ALA A 479 2.11 27.84 -25.01
C ALA A 479 1.98 26.87 -23.81
N PRO A 480 2.71 27.11 -22.70
CA PRO A 480 2.59 26.28 -21.52
C PRO A 480 1.17 26.28 -20.94
N VAL A 481 0.71 25.12 -20.48
CA VAL A 481 -0.59 24.94 -19.81
C VAL A 481 -0.37 24.92 -18.30
N THR A 482 -1.21 25.61 -17.55
CA THR A 482 -1.25 25.50 -16.08
C THR A 482 -2.19 24.37 -15.70
N LEU A 483 -1.77 23.51 -14.77
CA LEU A 483 -2.61 22.47 -14.19
C LEU A 483 -3.14 22.95 -12.82
N TYR A 484 -4.35 22.56 -12.47
CA TYR A 484 -5.07 23.02 -11.28
C TYR A 484 -5.47 21.84 -10.39
N ASP A 485 -5.44 22.08 -9.08
CA ASP A 485 -5.95 21.19 -8.02
C ASP A 485 -7.08 21.97 -7.30
N ASP A 486 -8.16 22.21 -8.03
CA ASP A 486 -9.30 23.06 -7.70
C ASP A 486 -10.66 22.34 -7.70
N GLY A 487 -10.68 21.03 -7.95
CA GLY A 487 -11.91 20.25 -8.09
C GLY A 487 -12.62 20.49 -9.42
N ALA A 488 -11.94 21.16 -10.36
CA ALA A 488 -12.36 21.40 -11.74
C ALA A 488 -11.23 20.96 -12.69
N HIS A 489 -11.33 21.26 -13.99
CA HIS A 489 -10.27 20.88 -14.95
C HIS A 489 -9.94 19.37 -15.00
N GLN A 490 -10.91 18.53 -14.61
CA GLN A 490 -10.79 17.07 -14.57
C GLN A 490 -9.75 16.57 -13.57
N ASP A 491 -9.58 17.25 -12.43
CA ASP A 491 -8.67 16.85 -11.35
C ASP A 491 -9.35 16.05 -10.21
N GLY A 492 -10.68 16.07 -10.11
CA GLY A 492 -11.42 15.36 -9.07
C GLY A 492 -11.75 16.24 -7.86
N VAL A 493 -11.04 16.05 -6.75
CA VAL A 493 -11.32 16.73 -5.47
C VAL A 493 -10.26 17.81 -5.22
N ALA A 494 -10.71 19.04 -4.95
CA ALA A 494 -9.81 20.15 -4.68
C ALA A 494 -8.88 19.91 -3.48
N GLY A 495 -7.59 20.17 -3.67
CA GLY A 495 -6.54 20.07 -2.66
C GLY A 495 -6.04 18.67 -2.37
N ASP A 496 -6.39 17.68 -3.20
CA ASP A 496 -6.00 16.27 -3.00
C ASP A 496 -4.65 15.92 -3.66
N GLY A 497 -4.00 16.90 -4.28
CA GLY A 497 -2.71 16.77 -4.94
C GLY A 497 -2.81 16.19 -6.35
N LEU A 498 -4.00 15.92 -6.89
CA LEU A 498 -4.18 15.64 -8.31
C LEU A 498 -4.38 16.97 -9.04
N TYR A 499 -3.49 17.25 -9.99
CA TYR A 499 -3.53 18.46 -10.81
C TYR A 499 -4.00 18.13 -12.22
N GLY A 500 -5.02 18.82 -12.74
CA GLY A 500 -5.62 18.61 -14.06
C GLY A 500 -5.58 19.84 -14.97
N GLY A 501 -5.55 19.60 -16.28
CA GLY A 501 -5.64 20.65 -17.31
C GLY A 501 -5.66 20.07 -18.73
N THR A 502 -5.97 20.89 -19.73
CA THR A 502 -6.07 20.45 -21.13
C THR A 502 -5.11 21.20 -22.04
N TRP A 503 -4.40 20.46 -22.89
CA TRP A 503 -3.56 20.99 -23.97
C TRP A 503 -4.20 20.73 -25.33
N THR A 504 -4.28 21.76 -26.18
CA THR A 504 -4.77 21.62 -27.56
C THR A 504 -3.61 21.90 -28.52
N PRO A 505 -2.97 20.88 -29.10
CA PRO A 505 -1.80 21.05 -29.96
C PRO A 505 -2.12 21.87 -31.21
N VAL A 506 -1.28 22.83 -31.59
CA VAL A 506 -1.51 23.68 -32.76
C VAL A 506 -0.93 23.09 -34.04
N SER A 507 0.21 22.40 -33.95
CA SER A 507 0.94 21.87 -35.12
C SER A 507 1.19 20.37 -35.03
N GLN A 508 1.08 19.67 -36.16
CA GLN A 508 1.49 18.27 -36.29
C GLN A 508 3.01 18.14 -36.17
N THR A 509 3.49 17.11 -35.47
CA THR A 509 4.92 16.76 -35.40
C THR A 509 5.11 15.27 -35.13
N GLU A 510 6.09 14.67 -35.79
CA GLU A 510 6.50 13.27 -35.60
C GLU A 510 7.34 13.06 -34.34
N SER A 511 7.73 14.14 -33.66
CA SER A 511 8.42 14.12 -32.38
C SER A 511 7.93 15.27 -31.49
N ALA A 512 7.35 14.93 -30.35
CA ALA A 512 6.92 15.85 -29.31
C ALA A 512 7.35 15.32 -27.95
N SER A 513 7.58 16.22 -27.00
CA SER A 513 7.65 15.88 -25.59
C SER A 513 6.76 16.82 -24.79
N LEU A 514 6.12 16.25 -23.78
CA LEU A 514 5.39 16.95 -22.74
C LEU A 514 6.25 16.91 -21.48
N THR A 515 6.58 18.08 -20.94
CA THR A 515 7.31 18.22 -19.68
C THR A 515 6.43 18.95 -18.67
N VAL A 516 6.12 18.29 -17.57
CA VAL A 516 5.42 18.89 -16.42
C VAL A 516 6.43 19.28 -15.36
N THR A 517 6.27 20.48 -14.81
CA THR A 517 7.11 21.05 -13.75
C THR A 517 6.22 21.51 -12.59
N ALA A 518 6.55 21.09 -11.37
CA ALA A 518 5.88 21.51 -10.14
C ALA A 518 6.84 22.30 -9.24
N ALA A 519 6.40 23.47 -8.76
CA ALA A 519 7.18 24.34 -7.89
C ALA A 519 6.33 24.97 -6.78
N LYS A 520 6.90 25.08 -5.57
CA LYS A 520 6.31 25.79 -4.43
C LYS A 520 7.42 26.41 -3.59
N ALA A 521 7.21 27.62 -3.07
CA ALA A 521 8.19 28.27 -2.20
C ALA A 521 8.51 27.38 -0.99
N GLY A 522 9.80 27.21 -0.68
CA GLY A 522 10.27 26.29 0.36
C GLY A 522 10.51 24.85 -0.11
N TYR A 523 10.20 24.53 -1.36
CA TYR A 523 10.42 23.21 -1.95
C TYR A 523 11.37 23.24 -3.16
N LEU A 524 12.07 22.13 -3.40
CA LEU A 524 12.84 21.89 -4.62
C LEU A 524 11.89 21.57 -5.77
N THR A 525 12.05 22.26 -6.89
CA THR A 525 11.25 22.05 -8.11
C THR A 525 11.42 20.61 -8.63
N ALA A 526 10.29 19.97 -8.97
CA ALA A 526 10.28 18.66 -9.61
C ALA A 526 9.83 18.78 -11.08
N THR A 527 10.42 17.96 -11.94
CA THR A 527 10.13 17.95 -13.39
C THR A 527 10.02 16.51 -13.89
N GLN A 528 9.01 16.22 -14.71
CA GLN A 528 8.83 14.92 -15.36
C GLN A 528 8.48 15.13 -16.83
N GLY A 529 9.16 14.41 -17.73
CA GLY A 529 8.94 14.50 -19.17
C GLY A 529 8.59 13.15 -19.79
N ILE A 530 7.71 13.17 -20.79
CA ILE A 530 7.36 12.02 -21.61
C ILE A 530 7.45 12.37 -23.10
N ALA A 531 7.82 11.39 -23.92
CA ALA A 531 7.88 11.52 -25.37
C ALA A 531 6.56 11.09 -26.02
N GLY A 532 6.28 11.63 -27.20
CA GLY A 532 5.08 11.31 -27.98
C GLY A 532 5.10 11.94 -29.36
N THR A 533 3.95 11.94 -30.01
CA THR A 533 3.74 12.59 -31.32
C THR A 533 2.46 13.42 -31.31
N VAL A 534 2.41 14.41 -32.20
CA VAL A 534 1.16 15.11 -32.53
C VAL A 534 0.79 14.73 -33.95
N ILE A 535 -0.30 13.97 -34.11
CA ILE A 535 -0.80 13.57 -35.42
C ILE A 535 -1.74 14.64 -35.98
N GLY A 536 -1.89 14.66 -37.31
CA GLY A 536 -2.79 15.58 -38.00
C GLY A 536 -4.24 15.43 -37.54
N SER A 537 -5.05 16.45 -37.83
CA SER A 537 -6.49 16.37 -37.58
C SER A 537 -7.11 15.21 -38.39
N SER A 538 -7.98 14.41 -37.78
CA SER A 538 -8.57 13.25 -38.48
C SER A 538 -9.32 13.67 -39.75
N LEU A 539 -9.33 12.81 -40.77
CA LEU A 539 -10.10 13.02 -42.01
C LEU A 539 -11.62 12.99 -41.80
N TYR A 540 -12.09 12.60 -40.62
CA TYR A 540 -13.50 12.63 -40.25
C TYR A 540 -13.76 13.62 -39.10
N VAL A 541 -14.99 14.11 -39.03
CA VAL A 541 -15.55 14.83 -37.88
C VAL A 541 -16.74 14.05 -37.37
N MET A 542 -16.85 13.91 -36.06
CA MET A 542 -17.99 13.32 -35.39
C MET A 542 -18.99 14.41 -34.98
N SER A 543 -20.27 14.14 -35.15
CA SER A 543 -21.37 14.99 -34.71
C SER A 543 -22.58 14.16 -34.25
N SER A 544 -23.49 14.78 -33.52
CA SER A 544 -24.79 14.18 -33.21
C SER A 544 -25.68 14.15 -34.47
N GLY A 545 -26.28 13.00 -34.75
CA GLY A 545 -27.25 12.84 -35.84
C GLY A 545 -28.69 12.94 -35.35
N THR A 546 -29.63 13.03 -36.31
CA THR A 546 -31.05 12.80 -36.04
C THR A 546 -31.35 11.31 -36.11
N TYR A 547 -31.94 10.75 -35.06
CA TYR A 547 -32.39 9.35 -35.08
C TYR A 547 -33.54 9.16 -36.07
N SER A 548 -33.29 8.36 -37.11
CA SER A 548 -34.21 7.99 -38.18
C SER A 548 -33.93 6.54 -38.57
N TRP A 549 -34.57 5.61 -37.87
CA TRP A 549 -34.37 4.18 -38.07
C TRP A 549 -34.75 3.74 -39.49
N VAL A 550 -33.96 2.83 -40.08
CA VAL A 550 -34.23 2.27 -41.41
C VAL A 550 -34.76 0.85 -41.22
N GLY A 551 -35.95 0.59 -41.75
CA GLY A 551 -36.55 -0.75 -41.66
C GLY A 551 -35.76 -1.78 -42.46
N ASP A 552 -35.59 -2.98 -41.89
CA ASP A 552 -34.80 -4.08 -42.44
C ASP A 552 -35.66 -5.29 -42.87
N ALA A 553 -36.95 -5.06 -43.16
CA ALA A 553 -37.91 -6.12 -43.49
C ALA A 553 -37.58 -6.89 -44.78
N SER A 554 -36.93 -6.22 -45.75
CA SER A 554 -36.50 -6.81 -47.03
C SER A 554 -34.99 -7.07 -47.09
N ALA A 555 -34.29 -6.97 -45.95
CA ALA A 555 -32.84 -7.10 -45.89
C ALA A 555 -32.40 -8.56 -46.03
N THR A 556 -31.25 -8.77 -46.67
CA THR A 556 -30.61 -10.08 -46.74
C THR A 556 -30.00 -10.40 -45.39
N THR A 557 -30.37 -11.55 -44.82
CA THR A 557 -29.80 -12.01 -43.54
C THR A 557 -28.42 -12.62 -43.76
N LEU A 558 -27.44 -12.16 -42.99
CA LEU A 558 -26.06 -12.67 -42.98
C LEU A 558 -25.87 -13.74 -41.90
N PHE A 559 -26.37 -13.48 -40.69
CA PHE A 559 -26.24 -14.37 -39.54
C PHE A 559 -27.56 -14.48 -38.78
N THR A 560 -27.88 -15.68 -38.28
CA THR A 560 -29.03 -15.95 -37.38
C THR A 560 -28.67 -16.75 -36.13
N ASN A 561 -27.44 -17.28 -36.09
CA ASN A 561 -26.88 -18.05 -34.98
C ASN A 561 -25.35 -18.13 -35.16
N ALA A 562 -24.65 -17.05 -34.84
CA ALA A 562 -23.20 -16.96 -34.97
C ALA A 562 -22.58 -16.20 -33.79
N GLN A 563 -21.31 -16.47 -33.53
CA GLN A 563 -20.46 -15.68 -32.62
C GLN A 563 -19.04 -15.66 -33.19
N GLY A 564 -18.47 -14.47 -33.39
CA GLY A 564 -17.11 -14.31 -33.91
C GLY A 564 -16.95 -14.59 -35.41
N TYR A 565 -18.04 -14.70 -36.16
CA TYR A 565 -18.04 -14.87 -37.62
C TYR A 565 -18.06 -13.53 -38.35
N SER A 566 -17.59 -13.55 -39.60
CA SER A 566 -17.69 -12.44 -40.55
C SER A 566 -18.22 -12.92 -41.91
N SER A 567 -18.82 -12.00 -42.65
CA SER A 567 -19.35 -12.22 -44.00
C SER A 567 -18.97 -11.05 -44.88
N GLN A 568 -18.40 -11.34 -46.04
CA GLN A 568 -18.07 -10.32 -47.03
C GLN A 568 -19.34 -9.95 -47.81
N VAL A 569 -19.57 -8.65 -47.99
CA VAL A 569 -20.64 -8.11 -48.82
C VAL A 569 -20.09 -7.12 -49.83
N ASP A 570 -20.58 -7.20 -51.07
CA ASP A 570 -20.28 -6.24 -52.12
C ASP A 570 -21.16 -4.99 -51.97
N LEU A 571 -20.53 -3.83 -51.79
CA LEU A 571 -21.24 -2.55 -51.63
C LEU A 571 -21.97 -2.17 -52.93
N GLY A 572 -21.41 -2.60 -54.07
CA GLY A 572 -21.89 -2.27 -55.40
C GLY A 572 -21.66 -0.80 -55.81
N PHE A 573 -20.81 -0.09 -55.07
CA PHE A 573 -20.22 1.21 -55.38
C PHE A 573 -18.86 1.33 -54.67
N ALA A 574 -18.06 2.33 -55.02
CA ALA A 574 -16.81 2.65 -54.34
C ALA A 574 -17.08 3.60 -53.16
N PHE A 575 -16.99 3.10 -51.94
CA PHE A 575 -17.19 3.88 -50.71
C PHE A 575 -15.88 4.57 -50.28
N PRO A 576 -15.88 5.90 -50.12
CA PRO A 576 -14.71 6.64 -49.65
C PRO A 576 -14.56 6.51 -48.13
N PHE A 577 -13.43 6.00 -47.68
CA PHE A 577 -13.10 5.84 -46.27
C PHE A 577 -11.61 6.12 -46.01
N PHE A 578 -11.34 7.13 -45.17
CA PHE A 578 -9.99 7.64 -44.84
C PHE A 578 -9.08 7.87 -46.06
N GLY A 579 -9.63 8.45 -47.13
CA GLY A 579 -8.89 8.75 -48.36
C GLY A 579 -8.66 7.55 -49.29
N GLN A 580 -9.11 6.36 -48.90
CA GLN A 580 -9.11 5.15 -49.72
C GLN A 580 -10.52 4.84 -50.23
N GLN A 581 -10.61 4.00 -51.27
CA GLN A 581 -11.86 3.57 -51.89
C GLN A 581 -12.05 2.07 -51.68
N TYR A 582 -13.22 1.68 -51.18
CA TYR A 582 -13.56 0.29 -50.92
C TYR A 582 -14.83 -0.13 -51.65
N THR A 583 -14.83 -1.31 -52.27
CA THR A 583 -15.98 -1.84 -53.03
C THR A 583 -16.68 -3.00 -52.32
N SER A 584 -16.07 -3.53 -51.26
CA SER A 584 -16.62 -4.58 -50.41
C SER A 584 -16.27 -4.30 -48.95
N MET A 585 -16.99 -4.93 -48.04
CA MET A 585 -16.72 -4.87 -46.61
C MET A 585 -16.98 -6.24 -45.95
N HIS A 586 -16.36 -6.48 -44.82
CA HIS A 586 -16.62 -7.62 -43.96
C HIS A 586 -17.47 -7.16 -42.77
N VAL A 587 -18.66 -7.72 -42.65
CA VAL A 587 -19.57 -7.48 -41.52
C VAL A 587 -19.32 -8.55 -40.47
N TYR A 588 -19.03 -8.14 -39.24
CA TYR A 588 -18.83 -9.04 -38.10
C TYR A 588 -20.09 -9.17 -37.26
N SER A 589 -20.35 -10.38 -36.76
CA SER A 589 -21.40 -10.65 -35.75
C SER A 589 -21.24 -9.80 -34.48
N SER A 590 -20.01 -9.42 -34.14
CA SER A 590 -19.61 -8.62 -32.97
C SER A 590 -19.95 -7.13 -33.00
N GLY A 591 -20.73 -6.64 -33.97
CA GLY A 591 -21.08 -5.21 -34.05
C GLY A 591 -20.03 -4.31 -34.70
N ALA A 592 -19.14 -4.88 -35.52
CA ALA A 592 -18.08 -4.18 -36.25
C ALA A 592 -18.12 -4.45 -37.77
N ILE A 593 -17.47 -3.58 -38.54
CA ILE A 593 -17.20 -3.74 -39.97
C ILE A 593 -15.74 -3.44 -40.26
N SER A 594 -15.07 -4.24 -41.10
CA SER A 594 -13.75 -3.90 -41.67
C SER A 594 -13.79 -3.88 -43.20
N PHE A 595 -13.05 -2.96 -43.81
CA PHE A 595 -12.92 -2.91 -45.27
C PHE A 595 -11.70 -3.67 -45.84
N THR A 596 -10.81 -4.24 -45.02
CA THR A 596 -9.54 -4.82 -45.50
C THR A 596 -9.33 -6.30 -45.19
N THR A 597 -9.92 -6.87 -44.13
CA THR A 597 -9.62 -8.26 -43.72
C THR A 597 -10.86 -9.14 -43.62
N GLY A 598 -10.73 -10.40 -44.05
CA GLY A 598 -11.68 -11.50 -43.81
C GLY A 598 -11.03 -12.56 -42.93
N GLY A 599 -11.40 -12.61 -41.65
CA GLY A 599 -10.84 -13.47 -40.60
C GLY A 599 -11.38 -13.07 -39.23
N GLY A 600 -11.16 -13.88 -38.18
CA GLY A 600 -11.83 -13.77 -36.87
C GLY A 600 -11.85 -12.37 -36.24
N ASN A 601 -12.92 -12.08 -35.51
CA ASN A 601 -13.08 -10.83 -34.76
C ASN A 601 -12.07 -10.79 -33.61
N GLY A 602 -11.14 -9.84 -33.61
CA GLY A 602 -10.26 -9.57 -32.46
C GLY A 602 -11.03 -9.05 -31.25
N TYR A 603 -10.33 -8.82 -30.14
CA TYR A 603 -10.90 -8.13 -28.98
C TYR A 603 -11.07 -6.64 -29.28
N ASN A 604 -12.14 -6.03 -28.77
CA ASN A 604 -12.35 -4.60 -28.92
C ASN A 604 -11.26 -3.81 -28.17
N THR A 605 -10.73 -2.76 -28.82
CA THR A 605 -9.66 -1.91 -28.27
C THR A 605 -10.05 -0.43 -28.39
N VAL A 606 -9.24 0.47 -27.83
CA VAL A 606 -9.40 1.92 -28.04
C VAL A 606 -9.06 2.29 -29.48
N ILE A 607 -9.71 3.31 -30.02
CA ILE A 607 -9.51 3.81 -31.39
C ILE A 607 -8.68 5.11 -31.36
N PRO A 608 -7.64 5.26 -32.19
CA PRO A 608 -7.18 4.29 -33.19
C PRO A 608 -6.26 3.21 -32.58
N SER A 609 -6.25 2.02 -33.18
CA SER A 609 -5.38 0.91 -32.80
C SER A 609 -4.73 0.29 -34.03
N ALA A 610 -3.41 0.06 -34.00
CA ALA A 610 -2.72 -0.67 -35.06
C ALA A 610 -3.01 -2.19 -35.02
N THR A 611 -3.67 -2.68 -33.98
CA THR A 611 -4.05 -4.09 -33.83
C THR A 611 -5.29 -4.39 -34.67
N PRO A 612 -5.22 -5.35 -35.62
CA PRO A 612 -6.37 -5.70 -36.46
C PRO A 612 -7.62 -6.11 -35.63
N PRO A 613 -8.84 -5.88 -36.13
CA PRO A 613 -9.16 -5.40 -37.49
C PRO A 613 -8.99 -3.89 -37.69
N ASN A 614 -8.36 -3.49 -38.82
CA ASN A 614 -8.20 -2.08 -39.22
C ASN A 614 -9.18 -1.73 -40.36
N ALA A 615 -9.14 -0.48 -40.85
CA ALA A 615 -10.17 0.07 -41.73
C ALA A 615 -11.56 -0.20 -41.13
N LEU A 616 -11.70 0.12 -39.85
CA LEU A 616 -12.73 -0.37 -38.97
C LEU A 616 -13.82 0.68 -38.76
N VAL A 617 -15.06 0.20 -38.75
CA VAL A 617 -16.25 0.90 -38.27
C VAL A 617 -16.81 0.09 -37.10
N ALA A 618 -16.48 0.51 -35.88
CA ALA A 618 -16.94 -0.09 -34.63
C ALA A 618 -18.27 0.55 -34.22
N VAL A 619 -19.39 -0.15 -34.45
CA VAL A 619 -20.74 0.38 -34.20
C VAL A 619 -21.15 0.13 -32.76
N TYR A 620 -20.96 -1.11 -32.32
CA TYR A 620 -21.05 -1.57 -30.94
C TYR A 620 -20.10 -2.77 -30.85
N TRP A 621 -18.81 -2.53 -30.99
CA TRP A 621 -17.85 -3.61 -31.13
C TRP A 621 -17.59 -4.25 -29.77
N ASP A 622 -18.06 -5.49 -29.61
CA ASP A 622 -18.04 -6.25 -28.36
C ASP A 622 -18.25 -7.76 -28.60
N ASP A 623 -18.27 -8.56 -27.54
CA ASP A 623 -18.57 -10.00 -27.58
C ASP A 623 -20.09 -10.25 -27.72
N LEU A 624 -20.61 -10.01 -28.92
CA LEU A 624 -22.03 -10.21 -29.25
C LEU A 624 -22.30 -11.58 -29.86
N ALA A 625 -23.50 -12.11 -29.63
CA ALA A 625 -23.98 -13.37 -30.18
C ALA A 625 -25.41 -13.23 -30.73
N GLU A 626 -25.67 -13.84 -31.89
CA GLU A 626 -27.04 -13.98 -32.39
C GLU A 626 -27.70 -15.26 -31.90
N GLU A 627 -28.93 -15.15 -31.38
CA GLU A 627 -29.73 -16.30 -30.97
C GLU A 627 -31.08 -16.32 -31.69
N THR A 628 -31.38 -17.44 -32.35
CA THR A 628 -32.66 -17.60 -33.06
C THR A 628 -33.86 -17.46 -32.12
N ALA A 629 -33.73 -17.88 -30.86
CA ALA A 629 -34.78 -17.75 -29.84
C ALA A 629 -35.17 -16.29 -29.53
N LEU A 630 -34.26 -15.33 -29.74
CA LEU A 630 -34.49 -13.89 -29.55
C LEU A 630 -35.00 -13.21 -30.84
N GLY A 631 -35.19 -13.98 -31.92
CA GLY A 631 -35.39 -13.43 -33.26
C GLY A 631 -34.16 -12.64 -33.74
N SER A 632 -32.98 -12.97 -33.21
CA SER A 632 -31.74 -12.26 -33.49
C SER A 632 -31.28 -12.49 -34.93
N ARG A 633 -30.74 -11.44 -35.54
CA ARG A 633 -30.06 -11.55 -36.83
C ARG A 633 -29.13 -10.37 -37.08
N VAL A 634 -28.14 -10.60 -37.93
CA VAL A 634 -27.43 -9.54 -38.63
C VAL A 634 -27.88 -9.56 -40.07
N SER A 635 -28.29 -8.41 -40.58
CA SER A 635 -28.80 -8.28 -41.93
C SER A 635 -28.23 -7.06 -42.62
N TRP A 636 -28.19 -7.11 -43.95
CA TRP A 636 -27.74 -6.00 -44.76
C TRP A 636 -28.67 -5.76 -45.94
N GLN A 637 -28.72 -4.51 -46.39
CA GLN A 637 -29.45 -4.12 -47.59
C GLN A 637 -28.77 -2.94 -48.26
N ARG A 638 -28.90 -2.89 -49.59
CA ARG A 638 -28.56 -1.72 -50.39
C ARG A 638 -29.85 -1.02 -50.81
N LEU A 639 -29.92 0.27 -50.56
CA LEU A 639 -31.05 1.13 -50.87
C LEU A 639 -30.64 2.22 -51.86
N GLY A 640 -31.58 2.65 -52.72
CA GLY A 640 -31.33 3.67 -53.73
C GLY A 640 -30.55 3.16 -54.95
N THR A 641 -30.05 4.10 -55.73
CA THR A 641 -29.28 3.86 -56.96
C THR A 641 -28.09 4.82 -57.02
N SER A 642 -26.95 4.36 -57.53
CA SER A 642 -25.73 5.17 -57.66
C SER A 642 -26.00 6.45 -58.47
N PRO A 643 -25.49 7.62 -58.03
CA PRO A 643 -24.53 7.84 -56.94
C PRO A 643 -25.16 8.07 -55.54
N ASP A 644 -26.46 7.82 -55.35
CA ASP A 644 -27.19 8.02 -54.08
C ASP A 644 -27.48 6.72 -53.32
N SER A 645 -26.72 5.66 -53.60
CA SER A 645 -26.93 4.39 -52.90
C SER A 645 -26.53 4.53 -51.43
N ARG A 646 -27.17 3.73 -50.58
CA ARG A 646 -26.75 3.55 -49.19
C ARG A 646 -26.73 2.09 -48.86
N VAL A 647 -25.76 1.70 -48.04
CA VAL A 647 -25.72 0.37 -47.42
C VAL A 647 -26.15 0.52 -45.98
N VAL A 648 -27.05 -0.35 -45.54
CA VAL A 648 -27.50 -0.42 -44.15
C VAL A 648 -27.19 -1.82 -43.63
N VAL A 649 -26.48 -1.88 -42.51
CA VAL A 649 -26.23 -3.12 -41.75
C VAL A 649 -26.92 -3.00 -40.40
N THR A 650 -27.73 -3.98 -40.05
CA THR A 650 -28.50 -4.00 -38.80
C THR A 650 -28.13 -5.23 -37.99
N TRP A 651 -27.70 -5.03 -36.75
CA TRP A 651 -27.63 -6.05 -35.70
C TRP A 651 -28.91 -5.95 -34.91
N ARG A 652 -29.81 -6.91 -35.12
CA ARG A 652 -31.14 -6.90 -34.52
C ARG A 652 -31.24 -7.96 -33.46
N ASN A 653 -31.76 -7.54 -32.31
CA ASN A 653 -31.98 -8.38 -31.14
C ASN A 653 -30.75 -9.26 -30.76
N VAL A 654 -29.55 -8.69 -30.84
CA VAL A 654 -28.30 -9.38 -30.46
C VAL A 654 -28.11 -9.36 -28.95
N ARG A 655 -27.61 -10.45 -28.37
CA ARG A 655 -27.27 -10.53 -26.95
C ARG A 655 -25.77 -10.38 -26.74
N HIS A 656 -25.36 -10.13 -25.51
CA HIS A 656 -23.98 -10.29 -25.12
C HIS A 656 -23.68 -11.79 -24.90
N ALA A 657 -22.52 -12.27 -25.36
CA ALA A 657 -22.19 -13.69 -25.40
C ALA A 657 -22.10 -14.32 -24.00
N TYR A 658 -21.75 -13.52 -22.99
CA TYR A 658 -21.66 -13.94 -21.59
C TYR A 658 -22.99 -13.83 -20.82
N GLU A 659 -24.10 -13.49 -21.48
CA GLU A 659 -25.43 -13.48 -20.87
C GLU A 659 -26.28 -14.69 -21.28
N SER A 660 -27.29 -15.02 -20.45
CA SER A 660 -28.29 -16.04 -20.78
C SER A 660 -29.11 -15.61 -22.00
N VAL A 661 -29.52 -16.57 -22.84
CA VAL A 661 -30.35 -16.35 -24.05
C VAL A 661 -31.75 -15.74 -23.78
N THR A 662 -32.10 -15.46 -22.53
CA THR A 662 -33.39 -14.90 -22.11
C THR A 662 -33.32 -13.41 -21.73
N THR A 663 -32.15 -12.79 -21.81
CA THR A 663 -31.94 -11.38 -21.41
C THR A 663 -32.21 -10.38 -22.55
N ALA A 664 -32.40 -9.11 -22.18
CA ALA A 664 -32.78 -8.03 -23.08
C ALA A 664 -31.79 -7.85 -24.25
N PRO A 665 -32.25 -7.86 -25.51
CA PRO A 665 -31.33 -7.84 -26.63
C PRO A 665 -31.13 -6.43 -27.21
N ALA A 666 -29.89 -6.07 -27.56
CA ALA A 666 -29.57 -4.81 -28.21
C ALA A 666 -29.97 -4.81 -29.69
N THR A 667 -30.27 -3.63 -30.23
CA THR A 667 -30.59 -3.42 -31.64
C THR A 667 -29.99 -2.10 -32.12
N PHE A 668 -29.09 -2.19 -33.09
CA PHE A 668 -28.38 -1.04 -33.64
C PHE A 668 -28.06 -1.28 -35.11
N GLN A 669 -27.79 -0.20 -35.84
CA GLN A 669 -27.47 -0.24 -37.26
C GLN A 669 -26.40 0.78 -37.63
N VAL A 670 -25.75 0.56 -38.76
CA VAL A 670 -24.90 1.55 -39.41
C VAL A 670 -25.35 1.77 -40.85
N ILE A 671 -25.28 3.02 -41.30
CA ILE A 671 -25.63 3.47 -42.64
C ILE A 671 -24.39 4.07 -43.28
N LEU A 672 -23.98 3.54 -44.44
CA LEU A 672 -22.89 4.04 -45.26
C LEU A 672 -23.48 4.73 -46.50
N SER A 673 -23.24 6.03 -46.66
CA SER A 673 -23.78 6.81 -47.77
C SER A 673 -22.77 6.97 -48.91
N GLU A 674 -23.08 6.48 -50.11
CA GLU A 674 -22.19 6.51 -51.29
C GLU A 674 -21.71 7.92 -51.63
N ARG A 675 -22.65 8.85 -51.82
CA ARG A 675 -22.34 10.22 -52.29
C ARG A 675 -21.46 10.99 -51.31
N THR A 676 -21.75 10.89 -50.02
CA THR A 676 -21.17 11.77 -49.00
C THR A 676 -19.99 11.14 -48.26
N GLY A 677 -19.84 9.80 -48.31
CA GLY A 677 -18.91 9.08 -47.45
C GLY A 677 -19.30 9.11 -45.96
N GLU A 678 -20.50 9.60 -45.65
CA GLU A 678 -20.99 9.72 -44.29
C GLU A 678 -21.34 8.35 -43.71
N ILE A 679 -20.97 8.15 -42.44
CA ILE A 679 -21.24 6.95 -41.66
C ILE A 679 -22.17 7.36 -40.52
N THR A 680 -23.40 6.85 -40.53
CA THR A 680 -24.38 7.11 -39.46
C THR A 680 -24.59 5.83 -38.65
N MET A 681 -24.22 5.85 -37.38
CA MET A 681 -24.53 4.78 -36.42
C MET A 681 -25.80 5.15 -35.66
N GLN A 682 -26.73 4.20 -35.52
CA GLN A 682 -28.01 4.43 -34.83
C GLN A 682 -28.34 3.30 -33.88
N TYR A 683 -28.87 3.65 -32.71
CA TYR A 683 -29.11 2.73 -31.60
C TYR A 683 -30.59 2.73 -31.23
N ALA A 684 -31.32 1.66 -31.57
CA ALA A 684 -32.72 1.51 -31.16
C ALA A 684 -32.84 1.05 -29.70
N ASN A 685 -32.00 0.08 -29.32
CA ASN A 685 -31.84 -0.42 -27.96
C ASN A 685 -30.38 -0.76 -27.70
N VAL A 686 -29.84 -0.34 -26.55
CA VAL A 686 -28.46 -0.61 -26.10
C VAL A 686 -28.44 -1.19 -24.68
N THR A 687 -29.58 -1.66 -24.20
CA THR A 687 -29.70 -2.30 -22.90
C THR A 687 -29.55 -3.82 -23.05
N PHE A 688 -28.71 -4.38 -22.19
CA PHE A 688 -28.50 -5.81 -22.01
C PHE A 688 -29.03 -6.27 -20.64
N GLY A 689 -28.98 -7.56 -20.34
CA GLY A 689 -29.40 -8.09 -19.03
C GLY A 689 -28.56 -7.58 -17.85
N SER A 690 -27.31 -7.19 -18.11
CA SER A 690 -26.36 -6.66 -17.16
C SER A 690 -26.01 -5.20 -17.45
N SER A 691 -25.86 -4.40 -16.40
CA SER A 691 -25.33 -3.04 -16.49
C SER A 691 -23.86 -3.01 -16.93
N SER A 692 -23.11 -4.10 -16.74
CA SER A 692 -21.72 -4.22 -17.17
C SER A 692 -21.54 -4.16 -18.69
N PHE A 693 -22.62 -4.42 -19.44
CA PHE A 693 -22.59 -4.38 -20.91
C PHE A 693 -23.55 -3.33 -21.48
N SER A 694 -24.54 -2.87 -20.71
CA SER A 694 -25.51 -1.88 -21.18
C SER A 694 -24.87 -0.53 -21.52
N ASN A 695 -25.49 0.20 -22.45
CA ASN A 695 -25.09 1.56 -22.86
C ASN A 695 -23.65 1.66 -23.40
N GLY A 696 -23.04 0.56 -23.84
CA GLY A 696 -21.66 0.53 -24.33
C GLY A 696 -20.60 0.35 -23.24
N ALA A 697 -20.98 -0.04 -22.01
CA ALA A 697 -20.08 -0.17 -20.87
C ALA A 697 -18.82 -1.03 -21.14
N SER A 698 -18.90 -2.02 -22.03
CA SER A 698 -17.80 -2.88 -22.47
C SER A 698 -17.42 -2.71 -23.93
N ALA A 699 -18.14 -1.87 -24.69
CA ALA A 699 -18.02 -1.81 -26.14
C ALA A 699 -17.08 -0.69 -26.61
N THR A 700 -16.54 -0.85 -27.81
CA THR A 700 -15.86 0.23 -28.56
C THR A 700 -16.80 0.80 -29.63
N VAL A 701 -16.87 2.13 -29.72
CA VAL A 701 -17.64 2.87 -30.73
C VAL A 701 -16.74 3.92 -31.39
N GLY A 702 -16.60 3.83 -32.71
CA GLY A 702 -15.77 4.76 -33.48
C GLY A 702 -15.40 4.24 -34.87
N ILE A 703 -14.54 4.98 -35.55
CA ILE A 703 -14.01 4.63 -36.87
C ILE A 703 -12.49 4.81 -36.93
N GLU A 704 -11.78 4.01 -37.71
CA GLU A 704 -10.33 4.15 -37.92
C GLU A 704 -9.87 3.75 -39.32
N ASN A 705 -8.69 4.23 -39.70
CA ASN A 705 -8.10 4.06 -41.02
C ASN A 705 -7.43 2.67 -41.20
N ALA A 706 -6.87 2.45 -42.38
CA ALA A 706 -6.39 1.13 -42.80
C ALA A 706 -5.17 0.59 -42.03
N ASP A 707 -4.37 1.45 -41.40
CA ASP A 707 -3.19 1.07 -40.63
C ASP A 707 -3.34 1.32 -39.13
N GLY A 708 -4.52 1.78 -38.67
CA GLY A 708 -4.77 2.04 -37.26
C GLY A 708 -4.00 3.23 -36.70
N SER A 709 -3.58 4.16 -37.55
CA SER A 709 -2.86 5.37 -37.15
C SER A 709 -3.76 6.60 -37.00
N ASP A 710 -4.94 6.61 -37.63
CA ASP A 710 -5.95 7.66 -37.57
C ASP A 710 -7.35 7.08 -37.29
N GLY A 711 -8.18 7.82 -36.56
CA GLY A 711 -9.50 7.37 -36.14
C GLY A 711 -10.22 8.38 -35.26
N VAL A 712 -11.54 8.27 -35.22
CA VAL A 712 -12.43 9.09 -34.39
C VAL A 712 -13.21 8.15 -33.48
N GLN A 713 -12.91 8.19 -32.18
CA GLN A 713 -13.59 7.41 -31.15
C GLN A 713 -14.73 8.23 -30.53
N PHE A 714 -15.90 7.62 -30.38
CA PHE A 714 -16.98 8.15 -29.55
C PHE A 714 -16.83 7.67 -28.10
N SER A 715 -16.66 6.37 -27.90
CA SER A 715 -16.52 5.75 -26.58
C SER A 715 -15.74 4.44 -26.65
N ALA A 716 -15.08 4.06 -25.55
CA ALA A 716 -14.55 2.71 -25.35
C ALA A 716 -14.65 2.36 -23.86
N LEU A 717 -15.18 1.17 -23.57
CA LEU A 717 -15.29 0.62 -22.20
C LEU A 717 -15.99 1.58 -21.22
N THR A 718 -17.03 2.28 -21.69
CA THR A 718 -17.75 3.29 -20.89
C THR A 718 -19.21 3.42 -21.35
N PRO A 719 -20.19 3.54 -20.42
CA PRO A 719 -21.62 3.53 -20.73
C PRO A 719 -22.14 4.86 -21.33
N SER A 720 -21.64 5.23 -22.52
CA SER A 720 -21.93 6.52 -23.18
C SER A 720 -23.08 6.49 -24.19
N LEU A 721 -23.63 5.33 -24.52
CA LEU A 721 -24.72 5.18 -25.50
C LEU A 721 -26.10 5.27 -24.85
N HIS A 722 -27.07 5.75 -25.62
CA HIS A 722 -28.47 5.82 -25.20
C HIS A 722 -29.42 5.31 -26.30
N ALA A 723 -30.60 4.83 -25.90
CA ALA A 723 -31.64 4.44 -26.86
C ALA A 723 -32.11 5.66 -27.67
N LYS A 724 -32.39 5.43 -28.96
CA LYS A 724 -32.75 6.45 -29.96
C LYS A 724 -31.65 7.51 -30.20
N GLN A 725 -30.39 7.12 -30.03
CA GLN A 725 -29.24 7.97 -30.37
C GLN A 725 -28.79 7.72 -31.80
N ALA A 726 -28.29 8.78 -32.45
CA ALA A 726 -27.58 8.70 -33.72
C ALA A 726 -26.25 9.45 -33.63
N ILE A 727 -25.19 8.81 -34.13
CA ILE A 727 -23.83 9.36 -34.18
C ILE A 727 -23.41 9.39 -35.65
N VAL A 728 -22.92 10.53 -36.11
CA VAL A 728 -22.57 10.77 -37.51
C VAL A 728 -21.09 11.05 -37.62
N PHE A 729 -20.40 10.31 -38.48
CA PHE A 729 -19.04 10.58 -38.90
C PHE A 729 -19.04 11.07 -40.35
N SER A 730 -18.66 12.32 -40.55
CA SER A 730 -18.62 12.97 -41.86
C SER A 730 -17.17 13.18 -42.31
N PRO A 731 -16.81 12.84 -43.56
CA PRO A 731 -15.51 13.20 -44.11
C PRO A 731 -15.32 14.73 -44.11
N LYS A 732 -14.12 15.21 -43.76
CA LYS A 732 -13.73 16.60 -43.93
C LYS A 732 -13.53 16.88 -45.42
N THR A 733 -14.48 17.56 -46.05
CA THR A 733 -14.25 18.20 -47.35
C THR A 733 -13.40 19.45 -47.14
N GLY A 734 -12.33 19.61 -47.92
CA GLY A 734 -11.27 20.60 -47.69
C GLY A 734 -11.74 21.98 -47.22
N GLY A 735 -11.38 22.34 -45.98
CA GLY A 735 -11.15 23.72 -45.54
C GLY A 735 -12.33 24.60 -45.11
N ALA A 736 -13.60 24.17 -45.18
CA ALA A 736 -14.70 25.01 -44.68
C ALA A 736 -15.87 24.22 -44.10
N LEU A 737 -16.28 24.56 -42.88
CA LEU A 737 -17.60 24.24 -42.32
C LEU A 737 -18.67 24.84 -43.25
N VAL A 738 -19.51 24.01 -43.85
CA VAL A 738 -20.77 24.48 -44.46
C VAL A 738 -21.84 24.44 -43.36
N PRO A 739 -22.43 25.57 -42.96
CA PRO A 739 -23.58 25.57 -42.08
C PRO A 739 -24.79 25.02 -42.85
N ILE A 740 -25.39 23.94 -42.35
CA ILE A 740 -26.70 23.49 -42.81
C ILE A 740 -27.74 24.46 -42.25
N MET A 741 -28.15 25.46 -43.02
CA MET A 741 -29.50 26.07 -42.99
C MET A 741 -29.64 27.19 -44.03
N MET A 742 -30.37 26.93 -45.12
CA MET A 742 -31.38 27.80 -45.76
C MET A 742 -31.56 27.38 -47.22
N GLN A 743 -32.61 26.59 -47.49
CA GLN A 743 -33.27 26.61 -48.79
C GLN A 743 -34.74 26.20 -48.60
N LEU A 744 -35.57 27.17 -48.18
CA LEU A 744 -37.02 27.17 -48.45
C LEU A 744 -37.58 28.55 -48.11
N LEU A 745 -37.53 29.45 -49.09
CA LEU A 745 -38.42 30.60 -49.25
C LEU A 745 -38.18 31.15 -50.68
N LEU A 746 -38.90 30.56 -51.65
CA LEU A 746 -39.31 31.17 -52.93
C LEU A 746 -40.14 30.12 -53.71
N GLN A 747 -41.38 29.91 -53.26
CA GLN A 747 -42.64 29.89 -54.02
C GLN A 747 -43.78 29.51 -53.09
#